data_AF-A0A1C6FNZ4-F1
#
_entry.id   AF-A0A1C6FNZ4-F1
#
_cell.length_a   1.000
_cell.length_b   1.000
_cell.length_c   1.000
_cell.angle_alpha   90.00
_cell.angle_beta   90.00
_cell.angle_gamma   90.00
#
_symmetry.space_group_name_H-M   'P 1'
#
loop_
_entity.id
_entity.type
_entity.pdbx_description
1 polymer ?
#
loop_
_entity_poly.entity_id
_entity_poly.type
_entity_poly.pdbx_seq_one_letter_code
_entity_poly.pdbx_strand_id
1 'polypeptide(L)'
;MKNNFASRIISIMLLAVMLAGIFIPANFCITAEAAANDTESIIDGILKWKQNGSAQNLADEISDSMGSSISDWYAISLSRYKYNIDFSKCVNSLDKYTNSAENLRATDMQRIAIAYTAMGSKSDYIKTALNSSIGKLGIMSYAYGLIMLDCGAYYGNMTRDEIINKILSMQFSDGGWGLMQNSDVDVTAMTIQALARYYKHSDVKTAIDKALDYLSKRQQTDGDFKSYGTPNAESTAQVLLALSTMKINCNTDSRFIKNGNTVYDGLLKYHNSDGSFSHTYGGDSNQLATVQALYATISLWRFEKGKTAFFEFVSNNIQREISTKPEPKPNKDNSKPNNSSSISSKPDSSSSSNNSNRNDTSSYSQASQTSKSSQSSHINSSISSKIEGSKTELSTNSKQNVENSAIRKAESSETTTLESSKTESIENSDIEEISEYNKESSNLSKIESSDITETQAVNYNLIIALCLLGIFVVIFVVLIIRKKLNKTNIIVLVALFAVLIGISLTIKIETPNQYYNEASDNKQNTKTVTISISCKNAIGKTDNKEIPENGIILDDTDFSISEGDTVFDVLVSATKKNKIQIDYDSSNETVYVKGINGLYEFDCGELSGWMYKVNGETPNVGCSGYKLKDGDVIEWVYTANIGKDL
;
A
#
# COMPACT_ATOMS: atom_id res chain seq x y z
N MET A 1 -52.94 -57.82 -1.19
CA MET A 1 -51.63 -57.93 -0.52
C MET A 1 -50.87 -56.61 -0.65
N LYS A 2 -51.16 -55.62 0.20
CA LYS A 2 -50.37 -54.39 0.38
C LYS A 2 -49.68 -54.49 1.74
N ASN A 3 -48.34 -54.63 1.78
CA ASN A 3 -47.45 -54.31 2.92
C ASN A 3 -45.96 -54.67 2.73
N ASN A 4 -45.58 -55.44 1.69
CA ASN A 4 -44.19 -55.90 1.52
C ASN A 4 -43.21 -54.89 0.89
N PHE A 5 -43.61 -53.66 0.59
CA PHE A 5 -42.74 -52.64 -0.02
C PHE A 5 -42.07 -51.73 1.03
N ALA A 6 -42.83 -51.23 2.00
CA ALA A 6 -42.31 -50.37 3.07
C ALA A 6 -41.28 -51.08 3.96
N SER A 7 -41.55 -52.35 4.32
CA SER A 7 -40.61 -53.17 5.11
C SER A 7 -39.26 -53.38 4.39
N ARG A 8 -39.25 -53.50 3.05
CA ARG A 8 -38.02 -53.67 2.27
C ARG A 8 -37.20 -52.37 2.19
N ILE A 9 -37.85 -51.21 2.06
CA ILE A 9 -37.16 -49.91 2.07
C ILE A 9 -36.53 -49.63 3.44
N ILE A 10 -37.24 -49.91 4.53
CA ILE A 10 -36.71 -49.73 5.89
C ILE A 10 -35.53 -50.67 6.17
N SER A 11 -35.57 -51.93 5.73
CA SER A 11 -34.42 -52.84 5.84
C SER A 11 -33.21 -52.39 5.00
N ILE A 12 -33.42 -51.81 3.81
CA ILE A 12 -32.32 -51.30 2.98
C ILE A 12 -31.71 -50.01 3.58
N MET A 13 -32.51 -49.12 4.16
CA MET A 13 -32.00 -47.93 4.86
C MET A 13 -31.25 -48.29 6.16
N LEU A 14 -31.71 -49.28 6.93
CA LEU A 14 -30.99 -49.76 8.12
C LEU A 14 -29.66 -50.45 7.76
N LEU A 15 -29.60 -51.18 6.64
CA LEU A 15 -28.36 -51.79 6.17
C LEU A 15 -27.35 -50.72 5.68
N ALA A 16 -27.82 -49.65 5.03
CA ALA A 16 -26.99 -48.54 4.61
C ALA A 16 -26.42 -47.73 5.80
N VAL A 17 -27.21 -47.54 6.87
CA VAL A 17 -26.75 -46.87 8.10
C VAL A 17 -25.77 -47.75 8.90
N MET A 18 -25.93 -49.08 8.92
CA MET A 18 -24.97 -49.97 9.57
C MET A 18 -23.65 -50.13 8.80
N LEU A 19 -23.66 -50.02 7.46
CA LEU A 19 -22.44 -50.03 6.65
C LEU A 19 -21.65 -48.71 6.68
N ALA A 20 -22.28 -47.61 7.10
CA ALA A 20 -21.60 -46.32 7.33
C ALA A 20 -20.93 -46.20 8.71
N GLY A 21 -21.18 -47.14 9.63
CA GLY A 21 -20.75 -47.06 11.03
C GLY A 21 -19.49 -47.85 11.42
N ILE A 22 -18.87 -48.61 10.50
CA ILE A 22 -17.72 -49.47 10.80
C ILE A 22 -16.59 -49.28 9.78
N PHE A 23 -16.01 -48.09 9.81
CA PHE A 23 -14.58 -47.91 9.58
C PHE A 23 -14.00 -47.11 10.75
N ILE A 24 -13.71 -47.81 11.84
CA ILE A 24 -12.69 -47.36 12.78
C ILE A 24 -11.37 -47.54 12.02
N PRO A 25 -10.61 -46.48 11.69
CA PRO A 25 -9.23 -46.66 11.32
C PRO A 25 -8.55 -47.23 12.56
N ALA A 26 -8.00 -48.43 12.45
CA ALA A 26 -7.13 -48.96 13.49
C ALA A 26 -6.06 -47.91 13.81
N ASN A 27 -5.62 -47.83 15.07
CA ASN A 27 -4.48 -47.00 15.47
C ASN A 27 -3.21 -47.49 14.78
N PHE A 28 -3.05 -47.09 13.52
CA PHE A 28 -1.76 -46.92 12.91
C PHE A 28 -1.11 -45.79 13.69
N CYS A 29 -0.11 -46.13 14.51
CA CYS A 29 0.94 -45.19 14.82
C CYS A 29 1.71 -44.92 13.53
N ILE A 30 1.08 -44.17 12.62
CA ILE A 30 1.80 -43.18 11.84
C ILE A 30 2.40 -42.29 12.92
N THR A 31 3.70 -42.46 13.16
CA THR A 31 4.50 -41.35 13.66
C THR A 31 4.19 -40.19 12.74
N ALA A 32 3.48 -39.19 13.26
CA ALA A 32 3.30 -37.92 12.59
C ALA A 32 4.66 -37.21 12.57
N GLU A 33 5.56 -37.75 11.76
CA GLU A 33 6.47 -36.94 10.98
C GLU A 33 5.55 -35.94 10.29
N ALA A 34 5.59 -34.71 10.78
CA ALA A 34 4.64 -33.69 10.39
C ALA A 34 4.59 -33.65 8.87
N ALA A 35 3.39 -33.60 8.30
CA ALA A 35 3.23 -33.17 6.92
C ALA A 35 3.67 -31.70 6.90
N ALA A 36 4.98 -31.50 6.77
CA ALA A 36 5.59 -30.19 6.72
C ALA A 36 4.94 -29.50 5.53
N ASN A 37 4.31 -28.35 5.78
CA ASN A 37 3.95 -27.43 4.72
C ASN A 37 5.27 -26.88 4.16
N ASP A 38 5.91 -27.69 3.31
CA ASP A 38 7.14 -27.32 2.60
C ASP A 38 6.84 -26.02 1.88
N THR A 39 7.73 -25.04 2.01
CA THR A 39 7.50 -23.69 1.53
C THR A 39 7.20 -23.67 0.03
N GLU A 40 7.75 -24.63 -0.73
CA GLU A 40 7.42 -24.86 -2.15
C GLU A 40 5.95 -25.24 -2.40
N SER A 41 5.31 -26.02 -1.53
CA SER A 41 3.91 -26.44 -1.70
C SER A 41 2.95 -25.26 -1.57
N ILE A 42 3.22 -24.36 -0.61
CA ILE A 42 2.43 -23.13 -0.41
C ILE A 42 2.66 -22.16 -1.58
N ILE A 43 3.91 -21.98 -2.01
CA ILE A 43 4.23 -21.14 -3.18
C ILE A 43 3.56 -21.67 -4.45
N ASP A 44 3.71 -22.96 -4.75
CA ASP A 44 3.14 -23.60 -5.95
C ASP A 44 1.59 -23.58 -5.89
N GLY A 45 1.00 -23.66 -4.69
CA GLY A 45 -0.44 -23.47 -4.44
C GLY A 45 -0.93 -22.07 -4.80
N ILE A 46 -0.28 -21.02 -4.29
CA ILE A 46 -0.62 -19.62 -4.61
C ILE A 46 -0.49 -19.34 -6.11
N LEU A 47 0.60 -19.80 -6.74
CA LEU A 47 0.81 -19.60 -8.16
C LEU A 47 -0.28 -20.29 -9.00
N LYS A 48 -0.67 -21.51 -8.62
CA LYS A 48 -1.76 -22.24 -9.26
C LYS A 48 -3.13 -21.59 -9.06
N TRP A 49 -3.40 -21.02 -7.89
CA TRP A 49 -4.61 -20.24 -7.62
C TRP A 49 -4.69 -19.04 -8.56
N LYS A 50 -3.60 -18.27 -8.64
CA LYS A 50 -3.56 -17.06 -9.48
C LYS A 50 -3.65 -17.40 -10.97
N GLN A 51 -2.97 -18.46 -11.42
CA GLN A 51 -3.02 -18.94 -12.81
C GLN A 51 -2.74 -20.45 -12.87
N ASN A 52 -3.76 -21.24 -13.22
CA ASN A 52 -3.70 -22.71 -13.21
C ASN A 52 -3.01 -23.29 -14.47
N GLY A 53 -1.78 -22.85 -14.73
CA GLY A 53 -0.98 -23.21 -15.91
C GLY A 53 0.52 -23.19 -15.60
N SER A 54 1.33 -22.71 -16.55
CA SER A 54 2.78 -22.56 -16.33
C SER A 54 3.10 -21.20 -15.70
N ALA A 55 4.22 -21.10 -14.99
CA ALA A 55 4.70 -19.82 -14.47
C ALA A 55 5.00 -18.79 -15.60
N GLN A 56 5.26 -19.24 -16.84
CA GLN A 56 5.34 -18.36 -18.00
C GLN A 56 3.94 -17.86 -18.44
N ASN A 57 2.90 -18.69 -18.32
CA ASN A 57 1.53 -18.26 -18.61
C ASN A 57 1.08 -17.18 -17.61
N LEU A 58 1.47 -17.30 -16.34
CA LEU A 58 1.25 -16.25 -15.34
C LEU A 58 2.00 -14.97 -15.70
N ALA A 59 3.28 -15.06 -16.09
CA ALA A 59 4.06 -13.90 -16.54
C ALA A 59 3.43 -13.22 -17.78
N ASP A 60 2.93 -14.02 -18.72
CA ASP A 60 2.20 -13.54 -19.88
C ASP A 60 0.88 -12.83 -19.50
N GLU A 61 0.11 -13.37 -18.55
CA GLU A 61 -1.16 -12.80 -18.09
C GLU A 61 -0.97 -11.49 -17.30
N ILE A 62 -0.03 -11.45 -16.34
CA ILE A 62 0.24 -10.22 -15.58
C ILE A 62 0.84 -9.11 -16.46
N SER A 63 1.40 -9.46 -17.63
CA SER A 63 1.97 -8.48 -18.55
C SER A 63 0.95 -7.44 -19.03
N ASP A 64 -0.35 -7.75 -19.08
CA ASP A 64 -1.42 -6.82 -19.48
C ASP A 64 -1.70 -5.72 -18.43
N SER A 65 -1.13 -5.82 -17.22
CA SER A 65 -1.40 -4.92 -16.08
C SER A 65 -0.15 -4.49 -15.29
N MET A 66 1.01 -4.51 -15.95
CA MET A 66 2.27 -4.03 -15.39
C MET A 66 2.19 -2.54 -15.02
N GLY A 67 2.90 -2.15 -13.97
CA GLY A 67 2.78 -0.85 -13.31
C GLY A 67 1.82 -0.87 -12.13
N SER A 68 0.90 -1.84 -12.08
CA SER A 68 0.00 -2.03 -10.93
C SER A 68 0.68 -2.70 -9.73
N SER A 69 0.17 -2.40 -8.53
CA SER A 69 0.39 -3.10 -7.26
C SER A 69 0.73 -4.58 -7.44
N ILE A 70 -0.32 -5.33 -7.79
CA ILE A 70 -0.35 -6.79 -7.78
C ILE A 70 0.60 -7.39 -8.82
N SER A 71 0.55 -6.91 -10.08
CA SER A 71 1.28 -7.52 -11.19
C SER A 71 2.78 -7.36 -11.09
N ASP A 72 3.28 -6.20 -10.64
CA ASP A 72 4.72 -6.00 -10.45
C ASP A 72 5.25 -6.88 -9.30
N TRP A 73 4.48 -7.09 -8.23
CA TRP A 73 4.85 -8.02 -7.15
C TRP A 73 4.85 -9.48 -7.59
N TYR A 74 3.93 -9.90 -8.48
CA TYR A 74 4.01 -11.23 -9.10
C TYR A 74 5.25 -11.37 -10.00
N ALA A 75 5.57 -10.35 -10.83
CA ALA A 75 6.74 -10.38 -11.70
C ALA A 75 8.05 -10.46 -10.89
N ILE A 76 8.18 -9.66 -9.82
CA ILE A 76 9.29 -9.75 -8.86
C ILE A 76 9.31 -11.14 -8.23
N SER A 77 8.19 -11.65 -7.71
CA SER A 77 8.13 -12.98 -7.07
C SER A 77 8.61 -14.11 -8.00
N LEU A 78 8.13 -14.11 -9.24
CA LEU A 78 8.49 -15.11 -10.25
C LEU A 78 9.99 -15.10 -10.57
N SER A 79 10.63 -13.93 -10.66
CA SER A 79 12.08 -13.85 -10.92
C SER A 79 12.94 -14.32 -9.75
N ARG A 80 12.34 -14.49 -8.57
CA ARG A 80 13.01 -14.92 -7.33
C ARG A 80 12.70 -16.36 -6.93
N TYR A 81 11.89 -17.07 -7.70
CA TYR A 81 11.57 -18.47 -7.45
C TYR A 81 12.35 -19.43 -8.37
N LYS A 82 11.94 -20.70 -8.45
CA LYS A 82 12.68 -21.80 -9.10
C LYS A 82 12.58 -21.83 -10.64
N TYR A 83 11.83 -20.92 -11.26
CA TYR A 83 11.55 -20.92 -12.70
C TYR A 83 12.48 -20.00 -13.50
N ASN A 84 12.70 -20.35 -14.76
CA ASN A 84 13.32 -19.47 -15.76
C ASN A 84 12.20 -18.88 -16.62
N ILE A 85 11.99 -17.57 -16.53
CA ILE A 85 10.84 -16.85 -17.12
C ILE A 85 11.35 -15.82 -18.13
N ASP A 86 10.72 -15.76 -19.30
CA ASP A 86 10.87 -14.67 -20.24
C ASP A 86 9.92 -13.52 -19.87
N PHE A 87 10.49 -12.44 -19.34
CA PHE A 87 9.76 -11.23 -18.94
C PHE A 87 9.62 -10.20 -20.08
N SER A 88 10.00 -10.52 -21.32
CA SER A 88 9.99 -9.54 -22.43
C SER A 88 8.62 -8.87 -22.64
N LYS A 89 7.51 -9.59 -22.44
CA LYS A 89 6.15 -9.00 -22.49
C LYS A 89 5.91 -8.02 -21.34
N CYS A 90 6.25 -8.43 -20.11
CA CYS A 90 6.11 -7.58 -18.92
C CYS A 90 6.92 -6.29 -19.05
N VAL A 91 8.18 -6.37 -19.49
CA VAL A 91 9.05 -5.20 -19.71
C VAL A 91 8.46 -4.29 -20.78
N ASN A 92 8.08 -4.82 -21.95
CA ASN A 92 7.45 -4.01 -23.02
C ASN A 92 6.14 -3.33 -22.60
N SER A 93 5.39 -3.93 -21.67
CA SER A 93 4.15 -3.35 -21.14
C SER A 93 4.45 -2.27 -20.09
N LEU A 94 5.40 -2.53 -19.19
CA LEU A 94 5.87 -1.56 -18.20
C LEU A 94 6.51 -0.33 -18.86
N ASP A 95 7.27 -0.51 -19.94
CA ASP A 95 7.82 0.60 -20.73
C ASP A 95 6.68 1.47 -21.30
N LYS A 96 5.61 0.89 -21.84
CA LYS A 96 4.42 1.66 -22.29
C LYS A 96 3.79 2.43 -21.12
N TYR A 97 3.51 1.75 -20.01
CA TYR A 97 2.91 2.34 -18.82
C TYR A 97 3.72 3.55 -18.33
N THR A 98 5.03 3.37 -18.15
CA THR A 98 5.92 4.44 -17.65
C THR A 98 6.14 5.59 -18.63
N ASN A 99 5.87 5.41 -19.92
CA ASN A 99 5.90 6.50 -20.91
C ASN A 99 4.57 7.29 -20.97
N SER A 100 3.47 6.76 -20.45
CA SER A 100 2.15 7.42 -20.42
C SER A 100 1.68 7.86 -19.02
N ALA A 101 2.31 7.35 -17.96
CA ALA A 101 1.88 7.61 -16.59
C ALA A 101 2.39 8.96 -16.07
N GLU A 102 1.46 9.82 -15.70
CA GLU A 102 1.73 11.10 -15.04
C GLU A 102 1.53 10.97 -13.52
N ASN A 103 2.16 11.85 -12.74
CA ASN A 103 1.96 12.01 -11.28
C ASN A 103 2.10 10.73 -10.43
N LEU A 104 2.96 9.79 -10.85
CA LEU A 104 3.26 8.57 -10.07
C LEU A 104 3.84 8.89 -8.69
N ARG A 105 3.26 8.29 -7.63
CA ARG A 105 3.76 8.37 -6.26
C ARG A 105 5.20 7.86 -6.18
N ALA A 106 6.03 8.46 -5.34
CA ALA A 106 7.44 8.10 -5.23
C ALA A 106 7.69 6.60 -4.98
N THR A 107 6.89 5.95 -4.13
CA THR A 107 7.00 4.51 -3.84
C THR A 107 6.58 3.62 -5.02
N ASP A 108 5.66 4.07 -5.88
CA ASP A 108 5.33 3.36 -7.11
C ASP A 108 6.47 3.44 -8.13
N MET A 109 7.09 4.62 -8.30
CA MET A 109 8.29 4.75 -9.13
C MET A 109 9.40 3.79 -8.70
N GLN A 110 9.60 3.65 -7.39
CA GLN A 110 10.62 2.77 -6.79
C GLN A 110 10.26 1.29 -6.97
N ARG A 111 9.02 0.91 -6.70
CA ARG A 111 8.49 -0.45 -6.93
C ARG A 111 8.62 -0.88 -8.40
N ILE A 112 8.28 0.01 -9.33
CA ILE A 112 8.42 -0.19 -10.78
C ILE A 112 9.90 -0.36 -11.18
N ALA A 113 10.80 0.46 -10.64
CA ALA A 113 12.25 0.31 -10.88
C ALA A 113 12.83 -0.99 -10.30
N ILE A 114 12.35 -1.42 -9.11
CA ILE A 114 12.67 -2.74 -8.54
C ILE A 114 12.14 -3.85 -9.47
N ALA A 115 10.93 -3.74 -10.02
CA ALA A 115 10.36 -4.70 -10.96
C ALA A 115 11.17 -4.80 -12.27
N TYR A 116 11.54 -3.68 -12.89
CA TYR A 116 12.47 -3.68 -14.04
C TYR A 116 13.76 -4.42 -13.72
N THR A 117 14.37 -4.14 -12.56
CA THR A 117 15.62 -4.78 -12.13
C THR A 117 15.42 -6.28 -11.89
N ALA A 118 14.32 -6.68 -11.27
CA ALA A 118 13.97 -8.06 -10.99
C ALA A 118 13.78 -8.88 -12.28
N MET A 119 13.21 -8.26 -13.32
CA MET A 119 13.05 -8.83 -14.67
C MET A 119 14.34 -8.77 -15.53
N GLY A 120 15.44 -8.25 -14.99
CA GLY A 120 16.72 -8.13 -15.71
C GLY A 120 16.79 -6.98 -16.72
N SER A 121 15.80 -6.08 -16.74
CA SER A 121 15.78 -4.92 -17.62
C SER A 121 16.77 -3.85 -17.17
N LYS A 122 17.19 -3.01 -18.12
CA LYS A 122 18.06 -1.84 -17.92
C LYS A 122 17.36 -0.54 -18.32
N SER A 123 16.03 -0.51 -18.26
CA SER A 123 15.21 0.65 -18.63
C SER A 123 15.71 1.94 -17.95
N ASP A 124 15.81 3.03 -18.71
CA ASP A 124 16.27 4.32 -18.18
C ASP A 124 15.35 4.88 -17.09
N TYR A 125 14.11 4.39 -17.01
CA TYR A 125 13.18 4.68 -15.91
C TYR A 125 13.78 4.37 -14.52
N ILE A 126 14.66 3.37 -14.40
CA ILE A 126 15.37 3.07 -13.15
C ILE A 126 16.17 4.29 -12.67
N LYS A 127 16.87 4.99 -13.59
CA LYS A 127 17.61 6.22 -13.29
C LYS A 127 16.68 7.37 -12.94
N THR A 128 15.54 7.48 -13.62
CA THR A 128 14.50 8.47 -13.30
C THR A 128 14.05 8.29 -11.85
N ALA A 129 13.60 7.09 -11.48
CA ALA A 129 13.17 6.78 -10.11
C ALA A 129 14.26 7.05 -9.07
N LEU A 130 15.50 6.59 -9.30
CA LEU A 130 16.66 6.84 -8.42
C LEU A 130 16.93 8.32 -8.14
N ASN A 131 16.61 9.20 -9.09
CA ASN A 131 16.95 10.62 -9.03
C ASN A 131 15.79 11.53 -8.60
N SER A 132 14.54 11.10 -8.76
CA SER A 132 13.36 11.94 -8.53
C SER A 132 12.36 11.46 -7.46
N SER A 133 12.51 10.25 -6.91
CA SER A 133 11.55 9.68 -5.95
C SER A 133 12.00 9.70 -4.48
N ILE A 134 13.30 9.49 -4.21
CA ILE A 134 13.79 9.15 -2.87
C ILE A 134 13.56 10.30 -1.87
N GLY A 135 12.88 9.98 -0.77
CA GLY A 135 12.56 10.89 0.33
C GLY A 135 11.23 11.65 0.23
N LYS A 136 10.54 11.65 -0.91
CA LYS A 136 9.29 12.42 -1.10
C LYS A 136 8.10 11.90 -0.28
N LEU A 137 7.96 10.58 -0.14
CA LEU A 137 6.92 9.91 0.66
C LEU A 137 7.46 9.44 2.03
N GLY A 138 8.29 10.26 2.69
CA GLY A 138 8.83 9.99 4.02
C GLY A 138 9.55 8.64 4.15
N ILE A 139 9.33 7.94 5.27
CA ILE A 139 10.03 6.69 5.64
C ILE A 139 9.91 5.61 4.55
N MET A 140 8.74 5.46 3.93
CA MET A 140 8.53 4.45 2.89
C MET A 140 9.39 4.74 1.66
N SER A 141 9.42 6.00 1.20
CA SER A 141 10.27 6.37 0.05
C SER A 141 11.77 6.26 0.34
N TYR A 142 12.20 6.45 1.60
CA TYR A 142 13.59 6.14 1.98
C TYR A 142 13.88 4.63 2.01
N ALA A 143 12.98 3.82 2.59
CA ALA A 143 13.15 2.36 2.68
C ALA A 143 13.15 1.71 1.28
N TYR A 144 12.14 1.98 0.45
CA TYR A 144 12.08 1.52 -0.94
C TYR A 144 13.22 2.11 -1.79
N GLY A 145 13.62 3.37 -1.55
CA GLY A 145 14.78 3.99 -2.19
C GLY A 145 16.10 3.24 -1.92
N LEU A 146 16.32 2.80 -0.67
CA LEU A 146 17.49 2.01 -0.29
C LEU A 146 17.45 0.60 -0.89
N ILE A 147 16.28 -0.06 -0.87
CA ILE A 147 16.06 -1.36 -1.52
C ILE A 147 16.35 -1.26 -3.04
N MET A 148 15.84 -0.22 -3.70
CA MET A 148 16.05 0.05 -5.13
C MET A 148 17.52 0.27 -5.47
N LEU A 149 18.26 1.04 -4.67
CA LEU A 149 19.71 1.21 -4.82
C LEU A 149 20.43 -0.15 -4.73
N ASP A 150 20.03 -1.00 -3.78
CA ASP A 150 20.72 -2.24 -3.45
C ASP A 150 20.35 -3.44 -4.31
N CYS A 151 19.16 -3.47 -4.89
CA CYS A 151 18.73 -4.60 -5.70
C CYS A 151 19.54 -4.73 -7.00
N GLY A 152 19.94 -3.61 -7.61
CA GLY A 152 20.77 -3.55 -8.82
C GLY A 152 22.16 -2.92 -8.66
N ALA A 153 22.62 -2.67 -7.42
CA ALA A 153 23.90 -1.99 -7.11
C ALA A 153 24.05 -0.60 -7.77
N TYR A 154 22.96 0.16 -7.79
CA TYR A 154 22.89 1.47 -8.45
C TYR A 154 23.45 2.61 -7.60
N TYR A 155 23.57 3.77 -8.25
CA TYR A 155 23.81 5.08 -7.66
C TYR A 155 22.69 6.03 -8.11
N GLY A 156 22.26 6.93 -7.24
CA GLY A 156 21.28 7.97 -7.53
C GLY A 156 21.70 9.30 -6.91
N ASN A 157 20.81 10.30 -6.96
CA ASN A 157 21.05 11.63 -6.39
C ASN A 157 21.33 11.62 -4.88
N MET A 158 20.73 10.69 -4.13
CA MET A 158 21.05 10.45 -2.72
C MET A 158 21.95 9.23 -2.56
N THR A 159 22.93 9.34 -1.68
CA THR A 159 23.80 8.22 -1.28
C THR A 159 23.11 7.29 -0.29
N ARG A 160 23.65 6.07 -0.16
CA ARG A 160 23.20 5.07 0.84
C ARG A 160 23.29 5.64 2.26
N ASP A 161 24.40 6.29 2.60
CA ASP A 161 24.62 6.83 3.94
C ASP A 161 23.64 7.98 4.25
N GLU A 162 23.33 8.86 3.29
CA GLU A 162 22.30 9.90 3.47
C GLU A 162 20.91 9.29 3.72
N ILE A 163 20.54 8.25 2.97
CA ILE A 163 19.25 7.55 3.13
C ILE A 163 19.19 6.79 4.46
N ILE A 164 20.24 6.07 4.82
CA ILE A 164 20.35 5.37 6.11
C ILE A 164 20.24 6.37 7.26
N ASN A 165 20.98 7.48 7.22
CA ASN A 165 20.90 8.52 8.25
C ASN A 165 19.49 9.11 8.37
N LYS A 166 18.77 9.30 7.25
CA LYS A 166 17.36 9.70 7.27
C LYS A 166 16.47 8.65 7.94
N ILE A 167 16.57 7.38 7.54
CA ILE A 167 15.83 6.27 8.15
C ILE A 167 16.09 6.19 9.66
N LEU A 168 17.36 6.20 10.09
CA LEU A 168 17.74 6.13 11.50
C LEU A 168 17.19 7.31 12.32
N SER A 169 17.18 8.52 11.73
CA SER A 169 16.61 9.72 12.39
C SER A 169 15.09 9.67 12.60
N MET A 170 14.40 8.74 11.93
CA MET A 170 12.94 8.55 12.02
C MET A 170 12.54 7.40 12.95
N GLN A 171 13.49 6.74 13.63
CA GLN A 171 13.15 5.65 14.57
C GLN A 171 12.52 6.22 15.85
N PHE A 172 11.39 5.65 16.26
CA PHE A 172 10.72 6.03 17.50
C PHE A 172 11.41 5.44 18.74
N SER A 173 11.12 6.00 19.92
CA SER A 173 11.73 5.60 21.19
C SER A 173 11.45 4.15 21.58
N ASP A 174 10.35 3.55 21.09
CA ASP A 174 10.01 2.14 21.30
C ASP A 174 10.71 1.17 20.32
N GLY A 175 11.54 1.68 19.42
CA GLY A 175 12.36 0.91 18.48
C GLY A 175 11.74 0.67 17.10
N GLY A 176 10.47 1.01 16.89
CA GLY A 176 9.82 0.88 15.58
C GLY A 176 9.95 2.12 14.69
N TRP A 177 9.34 2.01 13.51
CA TRP A 177 9.08 3.10 12.57
C TRP A 177 7.60 3.10 12.20
N GLY A 178 7.08 4.23 11.73
CA GLY A 178 5.68 4.39 11.34
C GLY A 178 5.48 5.58 10.40
N LEU A 179 4.30 5.65 9.77
CA LEU A 179 3.93 6.78 8.92
C LEU A 179 3.53 8.02 9.74
N MET A 180 2.78 7.77 10.81
CA MET A 180 2.18 8.77 11.71
C MET A 180 3.10 9.00 12.93
N GLN A 181 2.54 9.28 14.11
CA GLN A 181 3.29 9.52 15.36
C GLN A 181 3.65 8.24 16.14
N ASN A 182 3.08 7.10 15.74
CA ASN A 182 3.30 5.81 16.39
C ASN A 182 4.00 4.84 15.43
N SER A 183 4.84 3.97 16.00
CA SER A 183 5.44 2.85 15.30
C SER A 183 4.37 1.84 14.84
N ASP A 184 4.56 1.32 13.63
CA ASP A 184 3.73 0.33 12.98
C ASP A 184 4.52 -0.95 12.63
N VAL A 185 3.84 -2.10 12.54
CA VAL A 185 4.45 -3.39 12.21
C VAL A 185 4.97 -3.43 10.77
N ASP A 186 4.17 -2.97 9.81
CA ASP A 186 4.48 -3.08 8.38
C ASP A 186 5.66 -2.17 8.03
N VAL A 187 5.59 -0.91 8.48
CA VAL A 187 6.66 0.09 8.30
C VAL A 187 7.95 -0.38 8.98
N THR A 188 7.88 -0.93 10.20
CA THR A 188 9.06 -1.43 10.92
C THR A 188 9.70 -2.61 10.19
N ALA A 189 8.90 -3.59 9.75
CA ALA A 189 9.38 -4.76 9.04
C ALA A 189 9.99 -4.39 7.67
N MET A 190 9.34 -3.53 6.89
CA MET A 190 9.87 -3.00 5.62
C MET A 190 11.20 -2.24 5.84
N THR A 191 11.31 -1.47 6.92
CA THR A 191 12.53 -0.72 7.24
C THR A 191 13.69 -1.66 7.63
N ILE A 192 13.43 -2.76 8.35
CA ILE A 192 14.43 -3.81 8.59
C ILE A 192 14.92 -4.42 7.28
N GLN A 193 14.03 -4.73 6.33
CA GLN A 193 14.40 -5.29 5.02
C GLN A 193 15.37 -4.37 4.26
N ALA A 194 15.10 -3.06 4.27
CA ALA A 194 15.96 -2.04 3.65
C ALA A 194 17.34 -1.93 4.33
N LEU A 195 17.39 -1.94 5.67
CA LEU A 195 18.62 -1.77 6.43
C LEU A 195 19.47 -3.06 6.57
N ALA A 196 18.91 -4.24 6.28
CA ALA A 196 19.51 -5.54 6.59
C ALA A 196 20.97 -5.72 6.09
N ARG A 197 21.30 -5.21 4.89
CA ARG A 197 22.66 -5.28 4.34
C ARG A 197 23.71 -4.51 5.16
N TYR A 198 23.27 -3.51 5.91
CA TYR A 198 24.10 -2.60 6.70
C TYR A 198 24.18 -2.98 8.18
N TYR A 199 23.63 -4.13 8.60
CA TYR A 199 23.65 -4.63 9.99
C TYR A 199 25.06 -4.75 10.63
N LYS A 200 26.14 -4.63 9.84
CA LYS A 200 27.52 -4.55 10.34
C LYS A 200 27.93 -3.17 10.84
N HIS A 201 27.17 -2.11 10.53
CA HIS A 201 27.38 -0.76 11.05
C HIS A 201 26.72 -0.68 12.44
N SER A 202 27.39 -0.11 13.44
CA SER A 202 26.98 -0.23 14.85
C SER A 202 25.67 0.52 15.19
N ASP A 203 25.45 1.63 14.52
CA ASP A 203 24.22 2.42 14.56
C ASP A 203 23.03 1.67 13.93
N VAL A 204 23.19 1.17 12.69
CA VAL A 204 22.18 0.36 12.00
C VAL A 204 21.88 -0.92 12.76
N LYS A 205 22.91 -1.59 13.31
CA LYS A 205 22.75 -2.76 14.17
C LYS A 205 21.87 -2.43 15.38
N THR A 206 22.17 -1.33 16.07
CA THR A 206 21.42 -0.88 17.24
C THR A 206 19.96 -0.58 16.90
N ALA A 207 19.70 0.05 15.75
CA ALA A 207 18.34 0.33 15.30
C ALA A 207 17.58 -0.96 14.93
N ILE A 208 18.18 -1.87 14.15
CA ILE A 208 17.56 -3.16 13.81
C ILE A 208 17.30 -4.01 15.05
N ASP A 209 18.23 -4.06 16.01
CA ASP A 209 18.04 -4.87 17.23
C ASP A 209 16.85 -4.38 18.06
N LYS A 210 16.67 -3.05 18.19
CA LYS A 210 15.48 -2.44 18.80
C LYS A 210 14.20 -2.76 18.02
N ALA A 211 14.26 -2.72 16.69
CA ALA A 211 13.13 -3.02 15.82
C ALA A 211 12.70 -4.51 15.87
N LEU A 212 13.66 -5.42 16.02
CA LEU A 212 13.38 -6.84 16.24
C LEU A 212 12.77 -7.11 17.63
N ASP A 213 13.19 -6.39 18.66
CA ASP A 213 12.56 -6.42 19.99
C ASP A 213 11.13 -5.84 19.96
N TYR A 214 10.93 -4.72 19.27
CA TYR A 214 9.63 -4.11 18.99
C TYR A 214 8.65 -5.11 18.33
N LEU A 215 9.10 -5.82 17.28
CA LEU A 215 8.29 -6.82 16.58
C LEU A 215 8.04 -8.06 17.46
N SER A 216 9.08 -8.57 18.14
CA SER A 216 8.94 -9.69 19.08
C SER A 216 7.87 -9.42 20.16
N LYS A 217 7.73 -8.18 20.63
CA LYS A 217 6.70 -7.77 21.61
C LYS A 217 5.29 -7.64 21.02
N ARG A 218 5.16 -7.55 19.69
CA ARG A 218 3.89 -7.33 18.97
C ARG A 218 3.34 -8.56 18.25
N GLN A 219 4.11 -9.65 18.16
CA GLN A 219 3.58 -10.94 17.72
C GLN A 219 2.47 -11.42 18.67
N GLN A 220 1.33 -11.82 18.10
CA GLN A 220 0.19 -12.34 18.87
C GLN A 220 0.44 -13.79 19.34
N THR A 221 -0.43 -14.32 20.21
CA THR A 221 -0.26 -15.64 20.84
C THR A 221 -0.38 -16.82 19.87
N ASP A 222 -1.03 -16.62 18.73
CA ASP A 222 -1.17 -17.54 17.60
C ASP A 222 -0.11 -17.28 16.51
N GLY A 223 0.89 -16.46 16.80
CA GLY A 223 2.06 -16.24 15.96
C GLY A 223 1.91 -15.12 14.92
N ASP A 224 0.70 -14.62 14.69
CA ASP A 224 0.41 -13.59 13.70
C ASP A 224 0.75 -12.15 14.18
N PHE A 225 0.53 -11.19 13.29
CA PHE A 225 0.72 -9.77 13.55
C PHE A 225 -0.50 -8.94 13.18
N LYS A 226 -0.65 -7.81 13.88
CA LYS A 226 -1.65 -6.79 13.62
C LYS A 226 -1.03 -5.45 13.26
N SER A 227 -1.57 -4.83 12.22
CA SER A 227 -1.34 -3.44 11.83
C SER A 227 -2.64 -2.68 12.04
N TYR A 228 -2.55 -1.45 12.54
CA TYR A 228 -3.69 -0.65 13.02
C TYR A 228 -4.73 -1.50 13.79
N GLY A 229 -4.26 -2.33 14.72
CA GLY A 229 -5.12 -3.18 15.57
C GLY A 229 -5.84 -4.35 14.90
N THR A 230 -5.78 -4.50 13.57
CA THR A 230 -6.40 -5.61 12.83
C THR A 230 -5.36 -6.71 12.56
N PRO A 231 -5.49 -7.92 13.14
CA PRO A 231 -4.64 -9.07 12.81
C PRO A 231 -4.87 -9.47 11.34
N ASN A 232 -3.80 -9.56 10.56
CA ASN A 232 -3.90 -9.79 9.12
C ASN A 232 -2.70 -10.54 8.51
N ALA A 233 -2.92 -11.07 7.31
CA ALA A 233 -1.92 -11.82 6.57
C ALA A 233 -0.74 -10.95 6.09
N GLU A 234 -1.01 -9.74 5.60
CA GLU A 234 -0.03 -8.82 5.04
C GLU A 234 1.06 -8.43 6.06
N SER A 235 0.67 -8.01 7.26
CA SER A 235 1.59 -7.67 8.35
C SER A 235 2.44 -8.86 8.79
N THR A 236 1.83 -10.04 8.85
CA THR A 236 2.52 -11.28 9.21
C THR A 236 3.52 -11.66 8.11
N ALA A 237 3.16 -11.48 6.84
CA ALA A 237 4.04 -11.67 5.69
C ALA A 237 5.22 -10.66 5.67
N GLN A 238 5.00 -9.38 6.01
CA GLN A 238 6.09 -8.40 6.12
C GLN A 238 7.12 -8.78 7.18
N VAL A 239 6.67 -9.25 8.35
CA VAL A 239 7.59 -9.72 9.40
C VAL A 239 8.33 -10.98 8.94
N LEU A 240 7.66 -11.94 8.32
CA LEU A 240 8.31 -13.15 7.78
C LEU A 240 9.39 -12.82 6.73
N LEU A 241 9.10 -11.87 5.83
CA LEU A 241 10.05 -11.35 4.84
C LEU A 241 11.25 -10.66 5.51
N ALA A 242 11.01 -9.86 6.56
CA ALA A 242 12.06 -9.19 7.33
C ALA A 242 12.99 -10.19 8.06
N LEU A 243 12.42 -11.19 8.74
CA LEU A 243 13.20 -12.25 9.42
C LEU A 243 14.04 -13.05 8.42
N SER A 244 13.43 -13.48 7.31
CA SER A 244 14.11 -14.22 6.26
C SER A 244 15.24 -13.41 5.62
N THR A 245 15.04 -12.11 5.40
CA THR A 245 16.07 -11.17 4.90
C THR A 245 17.21 -11.01 5.89
N MET A 246 16.91 -10.94 7.19
CA MET A 246 17.88 -10.93 8.29
C MET A 246 18.55 -12.28 8.56
N LYS A 247 18.16 -13.35 7.83
CA LYS A 247 18.60 -14.74 8.05
C LYS A 247 18.29 -15.28 9.45
N ILE A 248 17.20 -14.79 10.03
CA ILE A 248 16.62 -15.26 11.30
C ILE A 248 15.61 -16.37 10.97
N ASN A 249 15.84 -17.56 11.51
CA ASN A 249 14.92 -18.69 11.31
C ASN A 249 13.69 -18.53 12.22
N CYS A 250 12.54 -18.19 11.63
CA CYS A 250 11.28 -18.00 12.35
C CYS A 250 10.78 -19.26 13.09
N ASN A 251 11.25 -20.45 12.69
CA ASN A 251 10.86 -21.73 13.28
C ASN A 251 11.70 -22.11 14.51
N THR A 252 12.78 -21.38 14.81
CA THR A 252 13.69 -21.69 15.92
C THR A 252 14.14 -20.49 16.77
N ASP A 253 14.02 -19.26 16.29
CA ASP A 253 14.32 -18.06 17.08
C ASP A 253 13.23 -17.82 18.12
N SER A 254 13.55 -18.07 19.40
CA SER A 254 12.62 -17.98 20.53
C SER A 254 11.99 -16.59 20.74
N ARG A 255 12.54 -15.53 20.14
CA ARG A 255 11.89 -14.21 20.14
C ARG A 255 10.60 -14.23 19.32
N PHE A 256 10.54 -15.05 18.27
CA PHE A 256 9.47 -15.09 17.28
C PHE A 256 8.58 -16.35 17.36
N ILE A 257 8.56 -16.99 18.53
CA ILE A 257 7.70 -18.13 18.86
C ILE A 257 6.85 -17.75 20.08
N LYS A 258 5.52 -17.67 19.93
CA LYS A 258 4.57 -17.37 21.02
C LYS A 258 3.62 -18.53 21.22
N ASN A 259 3.50 -19.02 22.45
CA ASN A 259 2.63 -20.16 22.79
C ASN A 259 2.80 -21.40 21.87
N GLY A 260 4.03 -21.62 21.37
CA GLY A 260 4.34 -22.69 20.41
C GLY A 260 4.16 -22.34 18.93
N ASN A 261 3.54 -21.21 18.60
CA ASN A 261 3.28 -20.77 17.22
C ASN A 261 4.40 -19.85 16.72
N THR A 262 4.88 -20.11 15.51
CA THR A 262 5.87 -19.30 14.78
C THR A 262 5.19 -18.18 13.98
N VAL A 263 5.98 -17.27 13.40
CA VAL A 263 5.46 -16.28 12.42
C VAL A 263 4.89 -16.97 11.18
N TYR A 264 5.44 -18.14 10.79
CA TYR A 264 4.96 -18.86 9.62
C TYR A 264 3.63 -19.57 9.89
N ASP A 265 3.44 -20.16 11.08
CA ASP A 265 2.14 -20.70 11.51
C ASP A 265 1.08 -19.59 11.55
N GLY A 266 1.44 -18.42 12.09
CA GLY A 266 0.60 -17.23 12.09
C GLY A 266 0.21 -16.75 10.70
N LEU A 267 1.08 -16.90 9.69
CA LEU A 267 0.73 -16.58 8.29
C LEU A 267 -0.16 -17.66 7.68
N LEU A 268 0.14 -18.94 7.89
CA LEU A 268 -0.62 -20.07 7.33
C LEU A 268 -2.05 -20.17 7.88
N LYS A 269 -2.33 -19.57 9.03
CA LYS A 269 -3.70 -19.32 9.55
C LYS A 269 -4.63 -18.66 8.52
N TYR A 270 -4.10 -17.82 7.63
CA TYR A 270 -4.86 -17.08 6.60
C TYR A 270 -4.91 -17.80 5.24
N HIS A 271 -4.28 -18.98 5.09
CA HIS A 271 -4.22 -19.74 3.85
C HIS A 271 -5.54 -20.51 3.61
N ASN A 272 -6.18 -20.23 2.48
CA ASN A 272 -7.43 -20.83 2.06
C ASN A 272 -7.21 -22.15 1.30
N SER A 273 -8.24 -23.00 1.26
CA SER A 273 -8.17 -24.32 0.62
C SER A 273 -8.02 -24.30 -0.90
N ASP A 274 -8.21 -23.14 -1.54
CA ASP A 274 -8.00 -22.92 -2.97
C ASP A 274 -6.57 -22.50 -3.33
N GLY A 275 -5.71 -22.23 -2.34
CA GLY A 275 -4.34 -21.72 -2.50
C GLY A 275 -4.19 -20.21 -2.30
N SER A 276 -5.29 -19.47 -2.09
CA SER A 276 -5.25 -18.03 -1.80
C SER A 276 -4.96 -17.74 -0.33
N PHE A 277 -4.76 -16.47 0.00
CA PHE A 277 -4.78 -15.96 1.37
C PHE A 277 -5.90 -14.93 1.52
N SER A 278 -6.54 -14.95 2.69
CA SER A 278 -7.51 -13.95 3.14
C SER A 278 -6.82 -12.79 3.87
N HIS A 279 -7.42 -11.60 3.88
CA HIS A 279 -6.87 -10.46 4.64
C HIS A 279 -7.01 -10.71 6.15
N THR A 280 -8.23 -11.10 6.59
CA THR A 280 -8.52 -11.48 7.97
C THR A 280 -8.88 -12.97 8.07
N TYR A 281 -8.73 -13.55 9.26
CA TYR A 281 -8.88 -14.98 9.47
C TYR A 281 -10.27 -15.50 9.08
N GLY A 282 -10.32 -16.43 8.12
CA GLY A 282 -11.55 -17.03 7.61
C GLY A 282 -12.33 -16.16 6.62
N GLY A 283 -11.72 -15.08 6.11
CA GLY A 283 -12.26 -14.27 5.01
C GLY A 283 -12.10 -14.91 3.63
N ASP A 284 -12.56 -14.20 2.60
CA ASP A 284 -12.47 -14.65 1.20
C ASP A 284 -11.07 -14.43 0.61
N SER A 285 -10.83 -14.92 -0.61
CA SER A 285 -9.56 -14.78 -1.33
C SER A 285 -9.23 -13.30 -1.60
N ASN A 286 -8.14 -12.79 -1.00
CA ASN A 286 -7.70 -11.41 -1.18
C ASN A 286 -6.40 -11.35 -2.01
N GLN A 287 -6.42 -10.60 -3.12
CA GLN A 287 -5.26 -10.54 -4.05
C GLN A 287 -3.99 -9.96 -3.42
N LEU A 288 -4.14 -8.98 -2.51
CA LEU A 288 -3.01 -8.34 -1.85
C LEU A 288 -2.41 -9.28 -0.80
N ALA A 289 -3.22 -9.79 0.13
CA ALA A 289 -2.81 -10.82 1.09
C ALA A 289 -2.08 -11.99 0.40
N THR A 290 -2.65 -12.49 -0.69
CA THR A 290 -2.09 -13.61 -1.48
C THR A 290 -0.73 -13.28 -2.08
N VAL A 291 -0.54 -12.11 -2.72
CA VAL A 291 0.77 -11.77 -3.31
C VAL A 291 1.82 -11.41 -2.24
N GLN A 292 1.42 -10.87 -1.08
CA GLN A 292 2.34 -10.64 0.04
C GLN A 292 2.79 -11.97 0.69
N ALA A 293 1.85 -12.89 0.93
CA ALA A 293 2.16 -14.23 1.40
C ALA A 293 3.08 -14.99 0.44
N LEU A 294 2.90 -14.81 -0.88
CA LEU A 294 3.76 -15.38 -1.92
C LEU A 294 5.22 -14.93 -1.77
N TYR A 295 5.50 -13.62 -1.78
CA TYR A 295 6.90 -13.17 -1.71
C TYR A 295 7.54 -13.41 -0.35
N ALA A 296 6.75 -13.38 0.74
CA ALA A 296 7.25 -13.71 2.07
C ALA A 296 7.64 -15.19 2.18
N THR A 297 6.80 -16.09 1.67
CA THR A 297 7.08 -17.54 1.63
C THR A 297 8.23 -17.86 0.67
N ILE A 298 8.33 -17.19 -0.48
CA ILE A 298 9.51 -17.27 -1.36
C ILE A 298 10.77 -16.81 -0.61
N SER A 299 10.70 -15.75 0.20
CA SER A 299 11.87 -15.30 0.97
C SER A 299 12.29 -16.33 2.04
N LEU A 300 11.34 -16.96 2.72
CA LEU A 300 11.62 -18.06 3.66
C LEU A 300 12.27 -19.24 2.92
N TRP A 301 11.66 -19.70 1.82
CA TRP A 301 12.23 -20.74 0.96
C TRP A 301 13.66 -20.40 0.49
N ARG A 302 13.90 -19.16 0.06
CA ARG A 302 15.24 -18.71 -0.35
C ARG A 302 16.24 -18.81 0.80
N PHE A 303 15.85 -18.41 2.01
CA PHE A 303 16.68 -18.56 3.21
C PHE A 303 16.96 -20.04 3.52
N GLU A 304 15.94 -20.90 3.53
CA GLU A 304 16.05 -22.35 3.79
C GLU A 304 16.95 -23.06 2.78
N LYS A 305 16.87 -22.72 1.48
CA LYS A 305 17.74 -23.27 0.44
C LYS A 305 19.09 -22.52 0.31
N GLY A 306 19.46 -21.67 1.26
CA GLY A 306 20.75 -20.96 1.31
C GLY A 306 21.01 -19.96 0.17
N LYS A 307 19.95 -19.42 -0.44
CA LYS A 307 20.02 -18.47 -1.57
C LYS A 307 20.20 -17.02 -1.08
N THR A 308 20.47 -16.10 -2.00
CA THR A 308 20.50 -14.65 -1.72
C THR A 308 19.13 -14.14 -1.27
N ALA A 309 19.11 -13.03 -0.51
CA ALA A 309 17.86 -12.45 0.01
C ALA A 309 16.86 -12.08 -1.10
N PHE A 310 15.59 -11.85 -0.75
CA PHE A 310 14.53 -11.62 -1.75
C PHE A 310 14.90 -10.50 -2.74
N PHE A 311 15.27 -9.31 -2.24
CA PHE A 311 15.70 -8.16 -3.06
C PHE A 311 17.19 -8.18 -3.50
N GLU A 312 17.93 -9.28 -3.33
CA GLU A 312 19.35 -9.38 -3.73
C GLU A 312 19.48 -10.02 -5.12
N PHE A 313 19.18 -9.22 -6.14
CA PHE A 313 19.14 -9.66 -7.55
C PHE A 313 20.53 -9.82 -8.16
N VAL A 314 21.48 -8.93 -7.81
CA VAL A 314 22.90 -9.05 -8.20
C VAL A 314 23.70 -9.83 -7.15
N SER A 315 24.58 -10.73 -7.59
CA SER A 315 25.43 -11.54 -6.71
C SER A 315 26.87 -10.99 -6.65
N ASN A 316 27.39 -10.97 -5.42
CA ASN A 316 28.78 -10.73 -5.00
C ASN A 316 29.24 -9.28 -4.76
N ASN A 317 29.83 -9.10 -3.57
CA ASN A 317 30.98 -8.22 -3.30
C ASN A 317 30.90 -6.78 -3.82
N ILE A 318 29.88 -6.02 -3.42
CA ILE A 318 30.19 -4.67 -2.93
C ILE A 318 30.95 -4.83 -1.62
N GLN A 319 32.27 -5.06 -1.72
CA GLN A 319 33.13 -4.75 -0.59
C GLN A 319 33.00 -3.25 -0.34
N ARG A 320 32.52 -2.93 0.85
CA ARG A 320 32.49 -1.63 1.52
C ARG A 320 33.60 -0.67 1.06
N GLU A 321 33.35 0.02 -0.03
CA GLU A 321 33.89 1.35 -0.27
C GLU A 321 32.74 2.31 0.01
N ILE A 322 32.85 3.02 1.14
CA ILE A 322 32.16 4.28 1.34
C ILE A 322 32.66 5.15 0.19
N SER A 323 31.83 5.34 -0.84
CA SER A 323 32.18 6.21 -1.95
C SER A 323 32.11 7.65 -1.45
N THR A 324 33.21 8.11 -0.84
CA THR A 324 33.50 9.54 -0.77
C THR A 324 33.49 10.03 -2.21
N LYS A 325 32.46 10.83 -2.51
CA LYS A 325 32.18 11.52 -3.77
C LYS A 325 33.44 11.76 -4.61
N PRO A 326 33.46 11.42 -5.91
CA PRO A 326 34.58 11.77 -6.78
C PRO A 326 34.87 13.26 -6.67
N GLU A 327 36.10 13.63 -6.31
CA GLU A 327 36.51 15.03 -6.32
C GLU A 327 36.26 15.62 -7.72
N PRO A 328 35.75 16.86 -7.81
CA PRO A 328 35.63 17.54 -9.09
C PRO A 328 37.03 17.68 -9.68
N LYS A 329 37.29 17.02 -10.81
CA LYS A 329 38.55 17.16 -11.55
C LYS A 329 38.82 18.65 -11.80
N PRO A 330 40.05 19.15 -11.57
CA PRO A 330 40.38 20.54 -11.85
C PRO A 330 40.06 20.88 -13.31
N ASN A 331 39.33 21.98 -13.50
CA ASN A 331 38.96 22.46 -14.82
C ASN A 331 40.24 22.82 -15.59
N LYS A 332 40.52 22.13 -16.71
CA LYS A 332 41.64 22.48 -17.59
C LYS A 332 41.26 23.69 -18.43
N ASP A 333 41.37 24.87 -17.81
CA ASP A 333 41.23 26.11 -18.53
C ASP A 333 42.47 26.38 -19.41
N ASN A 334 42.26 26.89 -20.61
CA ASN A 334 43.30 27.07 -21.60
C ASN A 334 44.03 28.41 -21.40
N SER A 335 45.16 28.39 -20.69
CA SER A 335 46.11 29.50 -20.72
C SER A 335 47.56 29.01 -20.85
N LYS A 336 48.21 29.38 -21.95
CA LYS A 336 49.68 29.34 -22.07
C LYS A 336 50.28 30.41 -21.16
N PRO A 337 51.49 30.16 -20.64
CA PRO A 337 52.60 31.00 -21.07
C PRO A 337 53.83 30.21 -21.52
N ASN A 338 54.72 30.89 -22.24
CA ASN A 338 55.96 30.32 -22.80
C ASN A 338 57.14 30.35 -21.79
N ASN A 339 58.11 29.49 -22.08
CA ASN A 339 59.57 29.65 -21.82
C ASN A 339 60.11 29.53 -20.38
N SER A 340 60.91 28.48 -20.10
CA SER A 340 62.39 28.52 -20.28
C SER A 340 63.16 27.53 -19.35
N SER A 341 64.23 26.94 -19.93
CA SER A 341 65.48 26.48 -19.32
C SER A 341 65.54 25.37 -18.23
N SER A 342 66.23 24.27 -18.62
CA SER A 342 67.37 23.63 -17.92
C SER A 342 67.11 22.68 -16.73
N ILE A 343 67.97 21.69 -16.39
CA ILE A 343 69.07 20.94 -17.05
C ILE A 343 69.33 19.65 -16.20
N SER A 344 69.61 18.49 -16.82
CA SER A 344 70.24 17.28 -16.22
C SER A 344 69.53 16.60 -15.01
N SER A 345 69.70 15.31 -14.65
CA SER A 345 70.67 14.27 -15.02
C SER A 345 70.05 12.86 -15.07
N LYS A 346 70.62 12.00 -15.93
CA LYS A 346 70.58 10.52 -15.93
C LYS A 346 71.58 9.96 -14.87
N PRO A 347 71.73 8.62 -14.68
CA PRO A 347 70.76 7.50 -14.64
C PRO A 347 71.11 6.49 -13.49
N ASP A 348 70.85 5.18 -13.73
CA ASP A 348 71.45 3.98 -13.11
C ASP A 348 70.88 3.45 -11.77
N SER A 349 70.81 2.13 -11.53
CA SER A 349 70.81 0.96 -12.45
C SER A 349 70.45 -0.34 -11.71
N SER A 350 69.93 -1.35 -12.45
CA SER A 350 69.88 -2.79 -12.06
C SER A 350 69.14 -3.17 -10.76
N SER A 351 68.78 -4.42 -10.45
CA SER A 351 68.83 -5.73 -11.13
C SER A 351 67.66 -6.54 -10.54
N SER A 352 66.67 -6.97 -11.31
CA SER A 352 66.64 -8.24 -12.07
C SER A 352 66.46 -9.51 -11.22
N SER A 353 65.34 -10.20 -11.49
CA SER A 353 65.26 -11.66 -11.75
C SER A 353 64.63 -12.61 -10.71
N ASN A 354 63.57 -13.25 -11.20
CA ASN A 354 63.25 -14.68 -11.13
C ASN A 354 62.40 -15.28 -9.99
N ASN A 355 61.09 -15.35 -10.27
CA ASN A 355 60.42 -16.55 -10.77
C ASN A 355 60.57 -17.87 -9.97
N SER A 356 59.45 -18.42 -9.45
CA SER A 356 58.98 -19.80 -9.76
C SER A 356 57.70 -20.23 -9.02
N ASN A 357 56.68 -20.60 -9.81
CA ASN A 357 55.62 -21.58 -9.56
C ASN A 357 55.85 -22.65 -8.46
N ARG A 358 54.84 -22.95 -7.62
CA ARG A 358 53.90 -24.11 -7.79
C ARG A 358 52.87 -24.27 -6.66
N ASN A 359 51.82 -25.04 -6.98
CA ASN A 359 50.79 -25.65 -6.10
C ASN A 359 51.46 -26.42 -4.92
N ASP A 360 50.80 -26.75 -3.79
CA ASP A 360 49.65 -27.68 -3.76
C ASP A 360 48.86 -27.74 -2.42
N THR A 361 47.97 -28.74 -2.34
CA THR A 361 46.80 -28.96 -1.48
C THR A 361 47.02 -29.58 -0.07
N SER A 362 45.90 -29.85 0.63
CA SER A 362 45.69 -30.55 1.94
C SER A 362 45.75 -29.67 3.21
N SER A 363 44.79 -29.61 4.15
CA SER A 363 43.82 -30.55 4.79
C SER A 363 44.40 -31.46 5.89
N TYR A 364 44.10 -31.19 7.19
CA TYR A 364 43.39 -32.12 8.10
C TYR A 364 43.25 -31.64 9.58
N SER A 365 42.25 -32.23 10.24
CA SER A 365 42.13 -32.61 11.68
C SER A 365 42.06 -31.60 12.84
N GLN A 366 41.00 -31.85 13.63
CA GLN A 366 40.78 -31.57 15.05
C GLN A 366 41.94 -31.95 16.00
N ALA A 367 41.98 -31.31 17.16
CA ALA A 367 42.11 -32.00 18.46
C ALA A 367 41.60 -31.11 19.62
N SER A 368 41.01 -31.74 20.63
CA SER A 368 40.59 -31.10 21.90
C SER A 368 41.58 -31.47 23.02
N GLN A 369 41.74 -30.64 24.07
CA GLN A 369 41.53 -31.06 25.47
C GLN A 369 41.79 -29.97 26.56
N THR A 370 40.76 -29.75 27.38
CA THR A 370 40.74 -29.55 28.85
C THR A 370 41.76 -28.68 29.61
N SER A 371 41.22 -27.78 30.45
CA SER A 371 41.41 -27.85 31.92
C SER A 371 40.27 -27.15 32.72
N LYS A 372 39.93 -27.74 33.87
CA LYS A 372 38.96 -27.33 34.92
C LYS A 372 39.65 -26.43 35.98
N SER A 373 39.05 -25.79 36.99
CA SER A 373 37.67 -25.49 37.47
C SER A 373 37.74 -24.58 38.71
N SER A 374 36.62 -23.97 39.15
CA SER A 374 36.11 -23.87 40.56
C SER A 374 34.76 -23.10 40.52
N GLN A 375 33.59 -23.69 40.85
CA GLN A 375 33.01 -23.89 42.21
C GLN A 375 32.88 -22.59 43.03
N SER A 376 31.79 -22.29 43.77
CA SER A 376 30.41 -22.84 43.93
C SER A 376 29.59 -21.74 44.66
N SER A 377 28.28 -21.77 44.96
CA SER A 377 27.33 -22.87 45.25
C SER A 377 25.87 -22.36 45.20
N HIS A 378 24.91 -23.26 44.99
CA HIS A 378 23.46 -23.01 45.14
C HIS A 378 23.01 -23.03 46.62
N ILE A 379 21.82 -22.50 46.91
CA ILE A 379 20.76 -23.19 47.69
C ILE A 379 19.38 -22.66 47.26
N ASN A 380 18.39 -23.57 47.17
CA ASN A 380 16.98 -23.27 46.93
C ASN A 380 16.23 -23.02 48.25
N SER A 381 15.19 -22.20 48.23
CA SER A 381 13.92 -22.58 48.86
C SER A 381 12.73 -21.81 48.28
N SER A 382 11.70 -22.57 47.88
CA SER A 382 10.36 -22.07 47.60
C SER A 382 9.49 -22.17 48.86
N ILE A 383 8.58 -21.21 49.07
CA ILE A 383 7.37 -21.35 49.90
C ILE A 383 6.35 -20.31 49.41
N SER A 384 5.06 -20.67 49.50
CA SER A 384 3.91 -19.88 49.06
C SER A 384 3.04 -19.47 50.26
N SER A 385 2.57 -18.21 50.31
CA SER A 385 1.32 -17.86 51.00
C SER A 385 0.81 -16.44 50.69
N LYS A 386 -0.22 -16.38 49.84
CA LYS A 386 -1.52 -15.68 50.03
C LYS A 386 -1.67 -14.42 50.93
N ILE A 387 -2.35 -13.44 50.30
CA ILE A 387 -3.55 -12.67 50.77
C ILE A 387 -3.39 -11.32 51.49
N GLU A 388 -4.28 -10.40 51.09
CA GLU A 388 -4.65 -9.07 51.64
C GLU A 388 -3.57 -7.98 51.71
N GLY A 389 -3.84 -6.71 51.39
CA GLY A 389 -5.06 -6.10 50.84
C GLY A 389 -5.30 -4.70 51.40
N SER A 390 -5.32 -3.67 50.55
CA SER A 390 -6.06 -2.43 50.87
C SER A 390 -6.34 -1.60 49.62
N LYS A 391 -7.59 -1.11 49.53
CA LYS A 391 -7.95 0.04 48.70
C LYS A 391 -7.66 1.30 49.50
N THR A 392 -7.22 2.38 48.84
CA THR A 392 -7.78 3.70 49.15
C THR A 392 -7.71 4.60 47.91
N GLU A 393 -8.87 5.10 47.51
CA GLU A 393 -8.98 6.32 46.72
C GLU A 393 -8.61 7.52 47.61
N LEU A 394 -8.10 8.61 47.05
CA LEU A 394 -8.73 9.91 47.29
C LEU A 394 -8.33 10.93 46.21
N SER A 395 -9.23 11.87 45.96
CA SER A 395 -9.17 12.84 44.89
C SER A 395 -8.92 14.28 45.39
N THR A 396 -8.66 15.18 44.43
CA THR A 396 -9.06 16.61 44.43
C THR A 396 -8.62 17.53 45.57
N ASN A 397 -7.74 18.51 45.24
CA ASN A 397 -7.91 19.98 45.45
C ASN A 397 -6.53 20.68 45.38
N SER A 398 -6.37 21.96 45.03
CA SER A 398 -7.24 22.96 44.36
C SER A 398 -6.37 24.17 43.93
N LYS A 399 -6.90 25.04 43.05
CA LYS A 399 -6.24 26.30 42.64
C LYS A 399 -6.07 27.28 43.80
N GLN A 400 -4.98 28.06 43.81
CA GLN A 400 -4.98 29.54 43.75
C GLN A 400 -3.59 30.14 44.04
N ASN A 401 -3.11 31.07 43.19
CA ASN A 401 -2.92 32.45 43.66
C ASN A 401 -2.84 33.50 42.52
N VAL A 402 -3.22 34.72 42.89
CA VAL A 402 -3.42 35.96 42.09
C VAL A 402 -3.15 37.13 43.09
N GLU A 403 -2.86 38.38 42.74
CA GLU A 403 -2.95 39.15 41.50
C GLU A 403 -1.86 40.26 41.48
N ASN A 404 -1.49 40.77 40.29
CA ASN A 404 -1.20 42.20 40.00
C ASN A 404 -0.43 42.37 38.66
N SER A 405 -0.60 43.43 37.86
CA SER A 405 -1.68 44.45 37.76
C SER A 405 -1.40 45.35 36.55
N ALA A 406 -2.43 45.64 35.73
CA ALA A 406 -2.89 46.99 35.30
C ALA A 406 -1.89 48.06 34.73
N ILE A 407 -2.17 48.96 33.77
CA ILE A 407 -3.37 49.35 32.98
C ILE A 407 -2.98 50.48 31.96
N ARG A 408 -3.76 50.70 30.87
CA ARG A 408 -3.80 51.93 29.99
C ARG A 408 -2.56 52.26 29.10
N LYS A 409 -2.64 53.02 27.99
CA LYS A 409 -3.72 53.36 27.02
C LYS A 409 -3.05 53.89 25.70
N ALA A 410 -3.83 54.00 24.63
CA ALA A 410 -3.45 54.48 23.28
C ALA A 410 -2.76 55.87 23.20
N GLU A 411 -1.96 56.11 22.15
CA GLU A 411 -2.27 57.10 21.09
C GLU A 411 -1.39 56.96 19.82
N SER A 412 -1.64 57.85 18.85
CA SER A 412 -1.46 57.75 17.39
C SER A 412 -0.05 57.84 16.78
N SER A 413 0.06 57.21 15.60
CA SER A 413 0.68 57.68 14.33
C SER A 413 1.70 58.82 14.32
N GLU A 414 2.78 58.62 13.57
CA GLU A 414 3.25 59.64 12.60
C GLU A 414 3.91 59.01 11.36
N THR A 415 3.80 59.71 10.23
CA THR A 415 4.17 59.24 8.88
C THR A 415 5.46 59.91 8.41
N THR A 416 6.25 59.29 7.53
CA THR A 416 7.15 60.05 6.65
C THR A 416 7.25 59.42 5.26
N THR A 417 7.02 60.24 4.24
CA THR A 417 7.04 59.91 2.81
C THR A 417 8.21 60.62 2.11
N LEU A 418 8.38 60.34 0.80
CA LEU A 418 9.21 60.99 -0.25
C LEU A 418 10.42 60.15 -0.71
N GLU A 419 10.74 60.01 -2.01
CA GLU A 419 9.97 60.25 -3.25
C GLU A 419 10.72 59.67 -4.48
N SER A 420 10.04 59.54 -5.63
CA SER A 420 10.58 59.76 -6.99
C SER A 420 11.64 58.78 -7.59
N SER A 421 11.70 58.50 -8.89
CA SER A 421 10.70 58.39 -9.98
C SER A 421 11.42 57.85 -11.24
N LYS A 422 10.70 57.22 -12.17
CA LYS A 422 10.82 57.53 -13.62
C LYS A 422 9.70 56.91 -14.43
N THR A 423 9.19 57.71 -15.36
CA THR A 423 8.10 57.40 -16.29
C THR A 423 8.66 57.45 -17.70
N GLU A 424 8.13 56.63 -18.61
CA GLU A 424 8.06 57.00 -20.03
C GLU A 424 6.82 56.36 -20.67
N SER A 425 6.24 57.05 -21.65
CA SER A 425 4.86 56.85 -22.13
C SER A 425 4.80 56.98 -23.64
N ILE A 426 3.99 56.15 -24.32
CA ILE A 426 3.58 56.36 -25.72
C ILE A 426 2.05 56.12 -25.84
N GLU A 427 1.43 56.83 -26.79
CA GLU A 427 0.01 57.17 -26.86
C GLU A 427 -0.90 56.14 -27.59
N ASN A 428 -2.21 56.39 -27.50
CA ASN A 428 -3.28 55.72 -28.26
C ASN A 428 -3.23 56.03 -29.78
N SER A 429 -3.57 55.05 -30.60
CA SER A 429 -4.53 55.23 -31.72
C SER A 429 -5.29 53.94 -32.00
N ASP A 430 -6.41 54.07 -32.73
CA ASP A 430 -7.13 53.01 -33.44
C ASP A 430 -8.02 52.06 -32.60
N ILE A 431 -9.14 52.61 -32.14
CA ILE A 431 -10.39 51.86 -31.98
C ILE A 431 -11.20 52.02 -33.27
N GLU A 432 -11.37 50.94 -34.03
CA GLU A 432 -12.60 50.67 -34.77
C GLU A 432 -12.72 49.16 -35.10
N GLU A 433 -13.96 48.72 -35.29
CA GLU A 433 -14.39 47.36 -35.69
C GLU A 433 -14.56 46.27 -34.60
N ILE A 434 -15.58 45.42 -34.83
CA ILE A 434 -16.07 44.29 -34.01
C ILE A 434 -16.77 44.67 -32.67
N SER A 435 -17.70 45.62 -32.78
CA SER A 435 -18.80 45.81 -31.82
C SER A 435 -20.00 44.89 -32.11
N GLU A 436 -19.83 43.56 -32.16
CA GLU A 436 -20.93 42.64 -32.48
C GLU A 436 -20.78 41.21 -31.91
N TYR A 437 -20.76 41.02 -30.58
CA TYR A 437 -21.20 39.74 -29.96
C TYR A 437 -21.53 39.81 -28.44
N ASN A 438 -21.82 40.99 -27.88
CA ASN A 438 -22.12 41.16 -26.43
C ASN A 438 -23.46 41.88 -26.21
N LYS A 439 -24.56 41.29 -26.69
CA LYS A 439 -25.92 41.81 -26.45
C LYS A 439 -27.01 40.73 -26.28
N GLU A 440 -26.65 39.56 -25.75
CA GLU A 440 -27.64 38.48 -25.50
C GLU A 440 -27.37 37.64 -24.22
N SER A 441 -26.77 38.25 -23.17
CA SER A 441 -26.61 37.60 -21.84
C SER A 441 -27.11 38.45 -20.67
N SER A 442 -27.92 39.49 -20.92
CA SER A 442 -28.48 40.38 -19.90
C SER A 442 -30.02 40.42 -19.95
N ASN A 443 -30.67 39.25 -19.94
CA ASN A 443 -32.13 39.13 -19.83
C ASN A 443 -32.61 37.73 -19.37
N LEU A 444 -31.93 37.11 -18.40
CA LEU A 444 -32.40 35.83 -17.81
C LEU A 444 -32.30 35.77 -16.28
N SER A 445 -32.67 36.87 -15.63
CA SER A 445 -32.78 36.97 -14.16
C SER A 445 -34.06 37.71 -13.72
N LYS A 446 -35.22 37.32 -14.30
CA LYS A 446 -36.57 37.64 -13.82
C LYS A 446 -37.67 36.92 -14.62
N ILE A 447 -37.91 35.64 -14.31
CA ILE A 447 -39.24 35.03 -14.42
C ILE A 447 -39.47 34.23 -13.14
N GLU A 448 -40.47 34.64 -12.37
CA GLU A 448 -40.89 33.99 -11.14
C GLU A 448 -42.17 33.17 -11.44
N SER A 449 -42.21 31.92 -10.96
CA SER A 449 -43.39 31.06 -10.81
C SER A 449 -44.59 31.23 -11.77
N SER A 450 -44.64 30.43 -12.83
CA SER A 450 -45.91 29.81 -13.30
C SER A 450 -45.65 28.60 -14.20
N ASP A 451 -46.37 27.50 -13.91
CA ASP A 451 -46.57 26.28 -14.70
C ASP A 451 -45.49 25.87 -15.72
N ILE A 452 -44.61 24.97 -15.31
CA ILE A 452 -43.91 24.07 -16.24
C ILE A 452 -44.20 22.62 -15.83
N THR A 453 -44.84 21.90 -16.75
CA THR A 453 -45.39 20.55 -16.64
C THR A 453 -44.40 19.48 -16.16
N GLU A 454 -44.92 18.42 -15.54
CA GLU A 454 -44.21 17.16 -15.24
C GLU A 454 -43.29 16.75 -16.41
N THR A 455 -41.97 16.85 -16.20
CA THR A 455 -41.00 16.27 -17.12
C THR A 455 -41.06 14.76 -16.98
N GLN A 456 -41.72 14.08 -17.93
CA GLN A 456 -41.82 12.61 -17.93
C GLN A 456 -40.44 11.98 -17.75
N ALA A 457 -40.35 11.01 -16.84
CA ALA A 457 -39.10 10.32 -16.54
C ALA A 457 -38.53 9.66 -17.81
N VAL A 458 -37.45 10.22 -18.34
CA VAL A 458 -36.79 9.73 -19.55
C VAL A 458 -36.11 8.40 -19.23
N ASN A 459 -36.64 7.30 -19.75
CA ASN A 459 -36.06 5.99 -19.57
C ASN A 459 -34.81 5.84 -20.46
N TYR A 460 -33.64 6.14 -19.92
CA TYR A 460 -32.36 6.05 -20.65
C TYR A 460 -32.05 4.64 -21.15
N ASN A 461 -32.50 3.59 -20.46
CA ASN A 461 -32.34 2.21 -20.95
C ASN A 461 -33.15 1.97 -22.24
N LEU A 462 -34.31 2.63 -22.39
CA LEU A 462 -35.09 2.61 -23.64
C LEU A 462 -34.37 3.39 -24.75
N ILE A 463 -33.76 4.54 -24.44
CA ILE A 463 -32.98 5.33 -25.43
C ILE A 463 -31.76 4.52 -25.91
N ILE A 464 -30.98 3.96 -25.00
CA ILE A 464 -29.79 3.16 -25.34
C ILE A 464 -30.19 1.93 -26.16
N ALA A 465 -31.28 1.23 -25.79
CA ALA A 465 -31.81 0.12 -26.57
C ALA A 465 -32.21 0.54 -28.00
N LEU A 466 -32.84 1.71 -28.18
CA LEU A 466 -33.18 2.25 -29.50
C LEU A 466 -31.94 2.64 -30.32
N CYS A 467 -30.92 3.24 -29.70
CA CYS A 467 -29.65 3.56 -30.35
C CYS A 467 -28.91 2.28 -30.80
N LEU A 468 -28.81 1.28 -29.93
CA LEU A 468 -28.22 -0.02 -30.25
C LEU A 468 -28.99 -0.71 -31.39
N LEU A 469 -30.34 -0.67 -31.38
CA LEU A 469 -31.17 -1.21 -32.45
C LEU A 469 -30.93 -0.50 -33.79
N GLY A 470 -30.77 0.83 -33.77
CA GLY A 470 -30.38 1.60 -34.96
C GLY A 470 -29.04 1.16 -35.54
N ILE A 471 -28.02 0.99 -34.69
CA ILE A 471 -26.69 0.49 -35.09
C ILE A 471 -26.79 -0.93 -35.67
N PHE A 472 -27.57 -1.82 -35.04
CA PHE A 472 -27.81 -3.17 -35.53
C PHE A 472 -28.44 -3.18 -36.94
N VAL A 473 -29.47 -2.35 -37.17
CA VAL A 473 -30.13 -2.21 -38.48
C VAL A 473 -29.15 -1.68 -39.53
N VAL A 474 -28.33 -0.68 -39.22
CA VAL A 474 -27.32 -0.13 -40.14
C VAL A 474 -26.30 -1.21 -40.53
N ILE A 475 -25.76 -1.96 -39.57
CA ILE A 475 -24.79 -3.04 -39.84
C ILE A 475 -25.45 -4.15 -40.68
N PHE A 476 -26.70 -4.51 -40.38
CA PHE A 476 -27.47 -5.49 -41.14
C PHE A 476 -27.66 -5.05 -42.61
N VAL A 477 -28.05 -3.79 -42.85
CA VAL A 477 -28.18 -3.22 -44.21
C VAL A 477 -26.84 -3.19 -44.94
N VAL A 478 -25.73 -2.84 -44.27
CA VAL A 478 -24.39 -2.88 -44.86
C VAL A 478 -23.99 -4.31 -45.27
N LEU A 479 -24.36 -5.33 -44.49
CA LEU A 479 -24.10 -6.73 -44.84
C LEU A 479 -24.95 -7.22 -46.02
N ILE A 480 -26.18 -6.71 -46.19
CA ILE A 480 -26.99 -6.92 -47.40
C ILE A 480 -26.30 -6.29 -48.62
N ILE A 481 -25.96 -4.99 -48.56
CA ILE A 481 -25.35 -4.25 -49.68
C ILE A 481 -24.03 -4.90 -50.12
N ARG A 482 -23.20 -5.34 -49.17
CA ARG A 482 -21.92 -6.00 -49.45
C ARG A 482 -22.06 -7.48 -49.84
N LYS A 483 -23.28 -8.01 -49.98
CA LYS A 483 -23.59 -9.44 -50.23
C LYS A 483 -22.88 -10.41 -49.27
N LYS A 484 -22.66 -9.98 -48.02
CA LYS A 484 -22.01 -10.76 -46.96
C LYS A 484 -23.00 -11.34 -45.94
N LEU A 485 -24.29 -11.30 -46.22
CA LEU A 485 -25.32 -11.93 -45.38
C LEU A 485 -25.25 -13.47 -45.50
N ASN A 486 -24.54 -14.12 -44.58
CA ASN A 486 -24.49 -15.57 -44.44
C ASN A 486 -24.89 -15.98 -43.01
N LYS A 487 -25.20 -17.26 -42.78
CA LYS A 487 -25.69 -17.74 -41.48
C LYS A 487 -24.73 -17.40 -40.33
N THR A 488 -23.42 -17.52 -40.55
CA THR A 488 -22.38 -17.19 -39.57
C THR A 488 -22.41 -15.71 -39.16
N ASN A 489 -22.46 -14.80 -40.13
CA ASN A 489 -22.48 -13.36 -39.87
C ASN A 489 -23.79 -12.91 -39.20
N ILE A 490 -24.92 -13.56 -39.48
CA ILE A 490 -26.18 -13.33 -38.77
C ILE A 490 -26.05 -13.76 -37.31
N ILE A 491 -25.51 -14.97 -37.03
CA ILE A 491 -25.32 -15.48 -35.67
C ILE A 491 -24.37 -14.56 -34.87
N VAL A 492 -23.24 -14.15 -35.45
CA VAL A 492 -22.28 -13.25 -34.81
C VAL A 492 -22.91 -11.87 -34.52
N LEU A 493 -23.68 -11.31 -35.45
CA LEU A 493 -24.34 -10.01 -35.25
C LEU A 493 -25.41 -10.07 -34.15
N VAL A 494 -26.22 -11.13 -34.11
CA VAL A 494 -27.23 -11.34 -33.05
C VAL A 494 -26.56 -11.58 -31.69
N ALA A 495 -25.45 -12.32 -31.63
CA ALA A 495 -24.70 -12.54 -30.39
C ALA A 495 -24.09 -11.23 -29.85
N LEU A 496 -23.45 -10.42 -30.72
CA LEU A 496 -22.92 -9.10 -30.33
C LEU A 496 -24.03 -8.16 -29.84
N PHE A 497 -25.19 -8.16 -30.50
CA PHE A 497 -26.33 -7.35 -30.08
C PHE A 497 -26.90 -7.78 -28.73
N ALA A 498 -27.02 -9.09 -28.49
CA ALA A 498 -27.45 -9.63 -27.19
C ALA A 498 -26.46 -9.29 -26.07
N VAL A 499 -25.14 -9.33 -26.33
CA VAL A 499 -24.10 -8.91 -25.38
C VAL A 499 -24.19 -7.40 -25.09
N LEU A 500 -24.35 -6.55 -26.10
CA LEU A 500 -24.48 -5.10 -25.92
C LEU A 500 -25.76 -4.71 -25.15
N ILE A 501 -26.88 -5.41 -25.40
CA ILE A 501 -28.10 -5.26 -24.59
C ILE A 501 -27.84 -5.74 -23.15
N GLY A 502 -27.18 -6.89 -22.97
CA GLY A 502 -26.84 -7.42 -21.65
C GLY A 502 -26.00 -6.43 -20.83
N ILE A 503 -24.95 -5.85 -21.43
CA ILE A 503 -24.14 -4.79 -20.83
C ILE A 503 -25.01 -3.57 -20.50
N SER A 504 -25.83 -3.09 -21.46
CA SER A 504 -26.73 -1.95 -21.24
C SER A 504 -27.75 -2.16 -20.12
N LEU A 505 -28.13 -3.41 -19.81
CA LEU A 505 -29.03 -3.74 -18.70
C LEU A 505 -28.31 -3.78 -17.34
N THR A 506 -26.98 -3.85 -17.32
CA THR A 506 -26.18 -3.84 -16.08
C THR A 506 -25.72 -2.45 -15.64
N ILE A 507 -25.72 -1.46 -16.55
CA ILE A 507 -25.32 -0.08 -16.22
C ILE A 507 -26.51 0.67 -15.62
N LYS A 508 -26.47 0.97 -14.32
CA LYS A 508 -27.35 1.98 -13.72
C LYS A 508 -26.84 3.38 -14.04
N ILE A 509 -27.46 4.04 -15.01
CA ILE A 509 -27.26 5.48 -15.25
C ILE A 509 -28.38 6.24 -14.54
N GLU A 510 -28.07 6.78 -13.37
CA GLU A 510 -28.94 7.71 -12.65
C GLU A 510 -28.54 9.14 -13.04
N THR A 511 -29.51 9.97 -13.44
CA THR A 511 -29.23 11.41 -13.60
C THR A 511 -28.87 12.02 -12.25
N PRO A 512 -28.14 13.16 -12.18
CA PRO A 512 -27.86 13.82 -10.90
C PRO A 512 -29.11 14.06 -10.07
N ASN A 513 -30.22 14.44 -10.72
CA ASN A 513 -31.52 14.57 -10.05
C ASN A 513 -32.05 13.23 -9.52
N GLN A 514 -31.95 12.11 -10.25
CA GLN A 514 -32.37 10.80 -9.73
C GLN A 514 -31.48 10.32 -8.58
N TYR A 515 -30.16 10.46 -8.71
CA TYR A 515 -29.20 10.13 -7.66
C TYR A 515 -29.49 10.92 -6.38
N TYR A 516 -29.76 12.22 -6.46
CA TYR A 516 -30.06 13.04 -5.28
C TYR A 516 -31.53 13.01 -4.79
N ASN A 517 -32.50 12.55 -5.60
CA ASN A 517 -33.93 12.61 -5.24
C ASN A 517 -34.49 11.33 -4.58
N GLU A 518 -33.73 10.22 -4.47
CA GLU A 518 -34.13 9.10 -3.62
C GLU A 518 -33.89 9.41 -2.12
N ALA A 519 -34.71 10.32 -1.61
CA ALA A 519 -34.96 10.54 -0.18
C ALA A 519 -36.25 9.77 0.22
N SER A 520 -36.08 8.48 0.50
CA SER A 520 -37.13 7.66 1.11
C SER A 520 -37.04 7.78 2.64
N ASP A 521 -37.59 8.85 3.19
CA ASP A 521 -37.92 8.92 4.61
C ASP A 521 -38.91 7.79 4.94
N ASN A 522 -38.44 6.75 5.62
CA ASN A 522 -39.24 5.88 6.51
C ASN A 522 -38.37 4.79 7.18
N LYS A 523 -37.57 5.19 8.18
CA LYS A 523 -37.15 4.29 9.27
C LYS A 523 -37.46 4.98 10.59
N GLN A 524 -38.37 4.40 11.37
CA GLN A 524 -38.52 4.72 12.79
C GLN A 524 -37.29 4.18 13.54
N ASN A 525 -36.18 4.90 13.50
CA ASN A 525 -35.00 4.60 14.31
C ASN A 525 -34.72 5.78 15.24
N THR A 526 -34.63 5.50 16.53
CA THR A 526 -34.39 6.51 17.56
C THR A 526 -32.90 6.79 17.79
N LYS A 527 -32.01 6.09 17.06
CA LYS A 527 -30.57 6.26 17.16
C LYS A 527 -30.08 7.32 16.17
N THR A 528 -29.25 8.25 16.63
CA THR A 528 -28.73 9.36 15.83
C THR A 528 -27.22 9.52 16.03
N VAL A 529 -26.52 9.92 14.98
CA VAL A 529 -25.11 10.34 15.00
C VAL A 529 -24.98 11.73 14.42
N THR A 530 -23.96 12.46 14.83
CA THR A 530 -23.61 13.76 14.24
C THR A 530 -22.43 13.57 13.28
N ILE A 531 -22.45 14.18 12.10
CA ILE A 531 -21.34 14.16 11.14
C ILE A 531 -20.99 15.57 10.65
N SER A 532 -19.68 15.85 10.54
CA SER A 532 -19.14 17.03 9.86
C SER A 532 -17.99 16.68 8.91
N ILE A 533 -17.72 17.59 7.96
CA ILE A 533 -16.69 17.44 6.92
C ILE A 533 -15.91 18.76 6.80
N SER A 534 -14.61 18.74 7.08
CA SER A 534 -13.74 19.91 7.03
C SER A 534 -12.47 19.69 6.21
N CYS A 535 -12.15 20.68 5.38
CA CYS A 535 -10.92 20.80 4.61
C CYS A 535 -10.05 22.00 5.05
N LYS A 536 -10.20 22.49 6.29
CA LYS A 536 -9.45 23.66 6.82
C LYS A 536 -7.94 23.59 6.56
N ASN A 537 -7.34 22.41 6.65
CA ASN A 537 -5.91 22.22 6.41
C ASN A 537 -5.51 22.22 4.93
N ALA A 538 -6.44 22.26 3.98
CA ALA A 538 -6.16 22.42 2.55
C ALA A 538 -6.08 23.92 2.13
N ILE A 539 -6.64 24.83 2.94
CA ILE A 539 -6.68 26.27 2.64
C ILE A 539 -5.26 26.79 2.40
N GLY A 540 -5.04 27.37 1.20
CA GLY A 540 -3.75 27.95 0.80
C GLY A 540 -2.65 26.93 0.50
N LYS A 541 -2.95 25.62 0.45
CA LYS A 541 -2.00 24.56 0.06
C LYS A 541 -2.22 24.01 -1.35
N THR A 542 -3.28 24.46 -2.04
CA THR A 542 -3.64 24.04 -3.40
C THR A 542 -4.46 25.13 -4.11
N ASP A 543 -4.46 25.12 -5.44
CA ASP A 543 -5.26 26.03 -6.30
C ASP A 543 -6.70 25.52 -6.53
N ASN A 544 -7.11 24.44 -5.85
CA ASN A 544 -8.43 23.84 -5.99
C ASN A 544 -9.54 24.80 -5.50
N LYS A 545 -10.41 25.22 -6.44
CA LYS A 545 -11.47 26.21 -6.22
C LYS A 545 -12.70 25.67 -5.51
N GLU A 546 -12.80 24.35 -5.32
CA GLU A 546 -13.92 23.70 -4.60
C GLU A 546 -13.74 23.75 -3.07
N ILE A 547 -12.63 24.31 -2.56
CA ILE A 547 -12.40 24.52 -1.13
C ILE A 547 -13.19 25.75 -0.64
N PRO A 548 -14.13 25.60 0.33
CA PRO A 548 -14.83 26.73 0.94
C PRO A 548 -13.86 27.63 1.72
N GLU A 549 -14.10 28.95 1.72
CA GLU A 549 -13.22 29.94 2.37
C GLU A 549 -12.99 29.67 3.88
N ASN A 550 -13.98 29.09 4.56
CA ASN A 550 -13.90 28.71 5.98
C ASN A 550 -13.39 27.27 6.21
N GLY A 551 -13.14 26.51 5.15
CA GLY A 551 -12.73 25.11 5.18
C GLY A 551 -13.77 24.14 5.73
N ILE A 552 -15.06 24.50 5.72
CA ILE A 552 -16.17 23.61 6.12
C ILE A 552 -16.97 23.24 4.87
N ILE A 553 -17.03 21.93 4.59
CA ILE A 553 -17.84 21.34 3.52
C ILE A 553 -19.21 20.91 4.05
N LEU A 554 -19.26 20.45 5.32
CA LEU A 554 -20.48 20.12 6.03
C LEU A 554 -20.29 20.47 7.52
N ASP A 555 -21.11 21.38 8.04
CA ASP A 555 -21.23 21.65 9.48
C ASP A 555 -21.86 20.45 10.20
N ASP A 556 -21.70 20.39 11.53
CA ASP A 556 -22.25 19.32 12.39
C ASP A 556 -23.74 19.08 12.10
N THR A 557 -24.04 17.93 11.49
CA THR A 557 -25.38 17.57 11.02
C THR A 557 -25.79 16.20 11.53
N ASP A 558 -27.00 16.09 12.10
CA ASP A 558 -27.51 14.83 12.62
C ASP A 558 -28.11 13.92 11.54
N PHE A 559 -27.80 12.63 11.62
CA PHE A 559 -28.35 11.56 10.80
C PHE A 559 -28.83 10.39 11.65
N SER A 560 -30.02 9.87 11.32
CA SER A 560 -30.54 8.64 11.90
C SER A 560 -29.80 7.42 11.37
N ILE A 561 -29.45 6.49 12.26
CA ILE A 561 -28.74 5.25 11.93
C ILE A 561 -29.55 4.00 12.27
N SER A 562 -29.17 2.89 11.65
CA SER A 562 -29.68 1.54 11.88
C SER A 562 -28.63 0.65 12.54
N GLU A 563 -29.08 -0.45 13.14
CA GLU A 563 -28.18 -1.45 13.69
C GLU A 563 -27.30 -2.04 12.56
N GLY A 564 -25.99 -1.86 12.68
CA GLY A 564 -25.01 -2.32 11.70
C GLY A 564 -24.58 -1.28 10.65
N ASP A 565 -25.14 -0.07 10.65
CA ASP A 565 -24.69 1.02 9.78
C ASP A 565 -23.25 1.45 10.15
N THR A 566 -22.49 1.91 9.16
CA THR A 566 -21.08 2.27 9.26
C THR A 566 -20.83 3.77 9.09
N VAL A 567 -19.62 4.22 9.45
CA VAL A 567 -19.15 5.59 9.13
C VAL A 567 -19.27 5.88 7.63
N PHE A 568 -19.00 4.89 6.77
CA PHE A 568 -19.16 5.05 5.32
C PHE A 568 -20.62 5.19 4.91
N ASP A 569 -21.55 4.39 5.47
CA ASP A 569 -22.99 4.50 5.15
C ASP A 569 -23.55 5.88 5.51
N VAL A 570 -23.09 6.45 6.64
CA VAL A 570 -23.45 7.81 7.06
C VAL A 570 -22.77 8.88 6.20
N LEU A 571 -21.49 8.71 5.81
CA LEU A 571 -20.85 9.61 4.85
C LEU A 571 -21.63 9.67 3.53
N VAL A 572 -21.99 8.51 2.96
CA VAL A 572 -22.77 8.43 1.72
C VAL A 572 -24.14 9.10 1.90
N SER A 573 -24.84 8.81 3.00
CA SER A 573 -26.13 9.43 3.32
C SER A 573 -26.04 10.95 3.46
N ALA A 574 -24.99 11.44 4.13
CA ALA A 574 -24.77 12.85 4.40
C ALA A 574 -24.38 13.65 3.16
N THR A 575 -23.47 13.10 2.36
CA THR A 575 -23.03 13.73 1.11
C THR A 575 -24.13 13.69 0.05
N LYS A 576 -24.88 12.59 -0.07
CA LYS A 576 -26.09 12.49 -0.91
C LYS A 576 -27.14 13.54 -0.52
N LYS A 577 -27.51 13.65 0.77
CA LYS A 577 -28.52 14.62 1.25
C LYS A 577 -28.11 16.08 0.99
N ASN A 578 -26.82 16.39 1.14
CA ASN A 578 -26.30 17.76 0.98
C ASN A 578 -25.74 18.06 -0.43
N LYS A 579 -25.89 17.14 -1.39
CA LYS A 579 -25.38 17.25 -2.77
C LYS A 579 -23.87 17.44 -2.89
N ILE A 580 -23.12 16.91 -1.93
CA ILE A 580 -21.65 16.91 -1.90
C ILE A 580 -21.16 15.72 -2.73
N GLN A 581 -20.21 15.97 -3.63
CA GLN A 581 -19.58 14.91 -4.42
C GLN A 581 -18.64 14.07 -3.56
N ILE A 582 -18.62 12.75 -3.78
CA ILE A 582 -17.62 11.83 -3.24
C ILE A 582 -17.05 10.96 -4.36
N ASP A 583 -15.79 10.54 -4.20
CA ASP A 583 -15.18 9.47 -4.98
C ASP A 583 -14.45 8.52 -4.02
N TYR A 584 -14.66 7.22 -4.20
CA TYR A 584 -14.14 6.16 -3.36
C TYR A 584 -13.93 4.89 -4.16
N ASP A 585 -12.92 4.11 -3.80
CA ASP A 585 -12.75 2.75 -4.31
C ASP A 585 -13.34 1.76 -3.32
N SER A 586 -14.17 0.84 -3.82
CA SER A 586 -14.69 -0.30 -3.08
C SER A 586 -14.08 -1.58 -3.62
N SER A 587 -12.97 -2.01 -3.02
CA SER A 587 -12.51 -3.40 -3.15
C SER A 587 -13.35 -4.30 -2.25
N ASN A 588 -13.40 -5.62 -2.50
CA ASN A 588 -14.42 -6.54 -1.97
C ASN A 588 -14.60 -6.58 -0.42
N GLU A 589 -13.70 -5.98 0.38
CA GLU A 589 -13.79 -5.96 1.84
C GLU A 589 -13.58 -4.57 2.47
N THR A 590 -13.07 -3.57 1.73
CA THR A 590 -12.71 -2.25 2.27
C THR A 590 -13.03 -1.10 1.32
N VAL A 591 -13.55 0.01 1.87
CA VAL A 591 -13.77 1.26 1.15
C VAL A 591 -12.68 2.28 1.49
N TYR A 592 -12.10 2.86 0.44
CA TYR A 592 -11.12 3.95 0.51
C TYR A 592 -11.68 5.21 -0.13
N VAL A 593 -11.86 6.28 0.64
CA VAL A 593 -12.40 7.56 0.15
C VAL A 593 -11.26 8.40 -0.42
N LYS A 594 -11.23 8.53 -1.75
CA LYS A 594 -10.21 9.27 -2.49
C LYS A 594 -10.49 10.77 -2.51
N GLY A 595 -11.76 11.17 -2.56
CA GLY A 595 -12.13 12.59 -2.64
C GLY A 595 -13.51 12.90 -2.07
N ILE A 596 -13.65 14.12 -1.55
CA ILE A 596 -14.91 14.70 -1.06
C ILE A 596 -14.95 16.16 -1.50
N ASN A 597 -16.08 16.60 -2.06
CA ASN A 597 -16.32 17.94 -2.59
C ASN A 597 -15.23 18.43 -3.56
N GLY A 598 -14.87 17.61 -4.56
CA GLY A 598 -13.85 17.96 -5.55
C GLY A 598 -12.40 18.04 -5.03
N LEU A 599 -12.17 17.86 -3.72
CA LEU A 599 -10.84 17.82 -3.10
C LEU A 599 -10.41 16.35 -2.91
N TYR A 600 -9.33 15.96 -3.59
CA TYR A 600 -8.84 14.58 -3.62
C TYR A 600 -7.61 14.37 -2.74
N GLU A 601 -7.28 13.11 -2.46
CA GLU A 601 -5.93 12.72 -2.05
C GLU A 601 -4.87 13.32 -2.99
N PHE A 602 -3.73 13.68 -2.43
CA PHE A 602 -2.60 14.32 -3.11
C PHE A 602 -2.79 15.76 -3.63
N ASP A 603 -4.01 16.35 -3.61
CA ASP A 603 -4.25 17.75 -4.03
C ASP A 603 -3.41 18.79 -3.27
N CYS A 604 -2.96 18.48 -2.05
CA CYS A 604 -2.05 19.31 -1.24
C CYS A 604 -0.66 18.67 -1.04
N GLY A 605 -0.24 17.79 -1.96
CA GLY A 605 1.04 17.09 -1.97
C GLY A 605 0.95 15.60 -1.60
N GLU A 606 2.02 14.83 -1.86
CA GLU A 606 2.02 13.35 -1.78
C GLU A 606 1.61 12.73 -0.43
N LEU A 607 1.50 13.52 0.65
CA LEU A 607 1.07 13.10 1.98
C LEU A 607 -0.34 13.59 2.37
N SER A 608 -1.10 14.15 1.42
CA SER A 608 -2.43 14.72 1.66
C SER A 608 -3.57 13.75 1.32
N GLY A 609 -4.68 13.86 2.06
CA GLY A 609 -5.85 13.00 1.86
C GLY A 609 -6.89 13.11 2.97
N TRP A 610 -7.93 12.30 2.85
CA TRP A 610 -9.06 12.26 3.78
C TRP A 610 -8.82 11.30 4.94
N MET A 611 -9.09 11.77 6.16
CA MET A 611 -9.11 10.97 7.38
C MET A 611 -10.44 11.15 8.08
N TYR A 612 -10.79 10.19 8.96
CA TYR A 612 -11.98 10.31 9.79
C TYR A 612 -11.65 10.06 11.27
N LYS A 613 -12.39 10.73 12.15
CA LYS A 613 -12.40 10.52 13.60
C LYS A 613 -13.81 10.08 14.02
N VAL A 614 -13.89 9.31 15.11
CA VAL A 614 -15.16 9.05 15.82
C VAL A 614 -14.95 9.40 17.29
N ASN A 615 -15.79 10.27 17.84
CA ASN A 615 -15.69 10.81 19.20
C ASN A 615 -14.32 11.43 19.51
N GLY A 616 -13.71 12.11 18.53
CA GLY A 616 -12.38 12.73 18.62
C GLY A 616 -11.18 11.79 18.43
N GLU A 617 -11.38 10.47 18.42
CA GLU A 617 -10.32 9.49 18.20
C GLU A 617 -10.27 9.04 16.72
N THR A 618 -9.08 8.89 16.13
CA THR A 618 -8.92 8.24 14.81
C THR A 618 -9.03 6.72 14.96
N PRO A 619 -10.09 6.06 14.46
CA PRO A 619 -10.22 4.62 14.62
C PRO A 619 -9.21 3.88 13.76
N ASN A 620 -8.94 2.65 14.15
CA ASN A 620 -7.90 1.82 13.56
C ASN A 620 -8.43 0.87 12.46
N VAL A 621 -9.71 1.00 12.10
CA VAL A 621 -10.39 0.26 11.03
C VAL A 621 -10.78 1.20 9.88
N GLY A 622 -11.03 0.66 8.69
CA GLY A 622 -11.59 1.44 7.58
C GLY A 622 -13.00 1.96 7.86
N CYS A 623 -13.42 3.03 7.16
CA CYS A 623 -14.73 3.66 7.36
C CYS A 623 -15.93 2.72 7.09
N SER A 624 -15.76 1.71 6.24
CA SER A 624 -16.74 0.63 6.01
C SER A 624 -16.73 -0.48 7.07
N GLY A 625 -15.73 -0.49 7.97
CA GLY A 625 -15.58 -1.46 9.05
C GLY A 625 -16.09 -0.95 10.41
N TYR A 626 -16.04 0.37 10.65
CA TYR A 626 -16.50 0.95 11.92
C TYR A 626 -18.03 0.88 12.02
N LYS A 627 -18.56 0.14 13.00
CA LYS A 627 -20.00 0.05 13.30
C LYS A 627 -20.41 1.13 14.30
N LEU A 628 -21.36 1.97 13.91
CA LEU A 628 -21.78 3.13 14.67
C LEU A 628 -22.70 2.79 15.84
N LYS A 629 -22.68 3.67 16.85
CA LYS A 629 -23.54 3.66 18.02
C LYS A 629 -24.34 4.96 18.09
N ASP A 630 -25.39 4.91 18.89
CA ASP A 630 -26.20 6.08 19.19
C ASP A 630 -25.36 7.14 19.93
N GLY A 631 -25.39 8.38 19.43
CA GLY A 631 -24.62 9.50 19.94
C GLY A 631 -23.15 9.60 19.47
N ASP A 632 -22.70 8.74 18.55
CA ASP A 632 -21.35 8.88 17.97
C ASP A 632 -21.22 10.20 17.18
N VAL A 633 -20.07 10.87 17.31
CA VAL A 633 -19.71 12.08 16.54
C VAL A 633 -18.63 11.72 15.52
N ILE A 634 -18.92 11.93 14.24
CA ILE A 634 -18.07 11.59 13.09
C ILE A 634 -17.46 12.86 12.51
N GLU A 635 -16.13 12.97 12.49
CA GLU A 635 -15.44 14.11 11.88
C GLU A 635 -14.64 13.62 10.66
N TRP A 636 -14.98 14.06 9.45
CA TRP A 636 -14.13 13.90 8.28
C TRP A 636 -13.22 15.12 8.13
N VAL A 637 -11.92 14.88 8.09
CA VAL A 637 -10.90 15.93 8.08
C VAL A 637 -9.85 15.67 7.00
N TYR A 638 -9.56 16.70 6.21
CA TYR A 638 -8.46 16.66 5.25
C TYR A 638 -7.13 16.95 5.95
N THR A 639 -6.10 16.16 5.66
CA THR A 639 -4.70 16.39 6.09
C THR A 639 -3.84 16.73 4.89
N ALA A 640 -2.79 17.54 5.07
CA ALA A 640 -1.72 17.69 4.08
C ALA A 640 -0.41 16.98 4.46
N ASN A 641 -0.40 16.25 5.59
CA ASN A 641 0.81 15.68 6.17
C ASN A 641 0.49 14.42 7.01
N ILE A 642 -0.25 13.47 6.43
CA ILE A 642 -0.56 12.15 6.99
C ILE A 642 -1.05 12.16 8.46
N GLY A 643 -1.86 13.17 8.81
CA GLY A 643 -2.44 13.38 10.12
C GLY A 643 -1.57 14.13 11.14
N LYS A 644 -0.41 14.65 10.74
CA LYS A 644 0.46 15.48 11.61
C LYS A 644 -0.01 16.93 11.77
N ASP A 645 -0.99 17.35 10.97
CA ASP A 645 -1.67 18.64 11.01
C ASP A 645 -3.14 18.53 11.50
N LEU A 646 -3.49 17.44 12.21
CA LEU A 646 -4.85 17.10 12.70
C LEU A 646 -4.98 16.99 14.23
#